data_AF-A0A7K8W7E9-F1
#
_entry.id   AF-A0A7K8W7E9-F1
#
_cell.length_a   1.000
_cell.length_b   1.000
_cell.length_c   1.000
_cell.angle_alpha   90.00
_cell.angle_beta   90.00
_cell.angle_gamma   90.00
#
_symmetry.space_group_name_H-M   'P 1'
#
loop_
_entity.id
_entity.type
_entity.pdbx_description
1 polymer ?
#
loop_
_entity_poly.entity_id
_entity_poly.type
_entity_poly.pdbx_seq_one_letter_code
_entity_poly.pdbx_strand_id
1 'polypeptide(L)'
;MLGFLKEPVVVTAEINVNLMALTVVGLISRLWGLCYPRAVVFDEVYYGQFVSLYMKRIFFVDDSGPPFGHMLLALGGYLGGFDGNFLWNRIGAEYTMNVPVWSLRLLPALAGALCVPLAYQVLIELHFSHCAALGAALLILLENSLITQSRFMLLESILIFFILLAVLSYLKFYNLQRHSSFSGSWWFWLLLTGVACSCAVGVKYMGLFTYMLLLAIAGLHFWHMIGDQNLSNVSLLCHFLARGLALIIIPIVMYLSFFYVHLALLYRSGPHDQIMTSAFQASLEGGLARITQGQPLEVAYGSQITLRNVLGKPMQCWLHSHTNTYPIRYENGRGSSHQQQVTCYPFKDVNNWWIVKDPGMQQLVVSNPPRPVRHGHIVQLVHGITTRYLNTHDVAAPLSPHSQEVSCYIDYNISMPAQNLWRVEIVNRESDTDVWKTILSEVRFVHVNTSAVLKASGVIGASLPEWGYRQLEVVGEKLSKGYHQSMLWNVEEHRYGKSQEQKEREVELHSPTQMDISKNLSFMAKFTELQWKILTLKNEDTEHKYSSSALDWITMDTNIAYWLHPTSGAQIHLLGNVVTWASANAAALVYTCLSLWYLIRRRRKIYDIPEDAWQLWVSAGGVCAGGWAVNYLPFFLMEKTLFLYHYLPALTFQILLIPIVLQHLGDHLCRSVLLKSMFSALIVAWFSSVYFVYCTFSPVTYGQPALSVTELKDLRWKDSWNILIRKQ
;
A
#
# COMPACT_ATOMS: atom_id res chain seq x y z
N MET A 1 -16.85 1.14 -45.87
CA MET A 1 -15.90 1.45 -44.78
C MET A 1 -14.43 1.49 -45.25
N LEU A 2 -14.15 2.03 -46.45
CA LEU A 2 -12.77 2.17 -46.96
C LEU A 2 -12.60 3.50 -47.73
N GLY A 3 -13.31 4.55 -47.30
CA GLY A 3 -13.19 5.89 -47.87
C GLY A 3 -11.93 6.64 -47.41
N PHE A 4 -11.32 6.23 -46.29
CA PHE A 4 -10.16 6.89 -45.69
C PHE A 4 -8.86 6.72 -46.50
N LEU A 5 -8.83 5.82 -47.48
CA LEU A 5 -7.66 5.58 -48.35
C LEU A 5 -7.67 6.40 -49.65
N LYS A 6 -8.69 7.24 -49.89
CA LYS A 6 -8.79 8.08 -51.10
C LYS A 6 -8.28 9.50 -50.92
N GLU A 7 -8.06 9.96 -49.70
CA GLU A 7 -7.53 11.30 -49.41
C GLU A 7 -6.10 11.21 -48.89
N PRO A 8 -5.21 12.16 -49.23
CA PRO A 8 -3.86 12.18 -48.68
C PRO A 8 -3.92 12.35 -47.16
N VAL A 9 -3.07 11.62 -46.44
CA VAL A 9 -2.87 11.82 -45.00
C VAL A 9 -2.20 13.18 -44.80
N VAL A 10 -3.00 14.22 -44.58
CA VAL A 10 -2.51 15.56 -44.25
C VAL A 10 -2.25 15.63 -42.75
N VAL A 11 -0.99 15.77 -42.35
CA VAL A 11 -0.61 16.01 -40.95
C VAL A 11 -0.43 17.51 -40.75
N THR A 12 -1.40 18.16 -40.10
CA THR A 12 -1.29 19.56 -39.68
C THR A 12 -0.74 19.62 -38.25
N ALA A 13 0.41 20.27 -38.05
CA ALA A 13 1.01 20.46 -36.74
C ALA A 13 0.77 21.89 -36.24
N GLU A 14 -0.01 22.03 -35.17
CA GLU A 14 -0.20 23.31 -34.46
C GLU A 14 0.70 23.33 -33.22
N ILE A 15 1.65 24.27 -33.17
CA ILE A 15 2.62 24.37 -32.07
C ILE A 15 2.19 25.50 -31.15
N ASN A 16 1.73 25.16 -29.94
CA ASN A 16 1.50 26.14 -28.88
C ASN A 16 2.83 26.49 -28.20
N VAL A 17 3.38 27.68 -28.53
CA VAL A 17 4.66 28.17 -28.00
C VAL A 17 4.65 28.28 -26.47
N ASN A 18 3.52 28.68 -25.86
CA ASN A 18 3.41 28.77 -24.40
C ASN A 18 3.56 27.40 -23.73
N LEU A 19 2.90 26.38 -24.30
CA LEU A 19 3.00 25.01 -23.79
C LEU A 19 4.44 24.48 -23.90
N MET A 20 5.10 24.73 -25.04
CA MET A 20 6.49 24.34 -25.24
C MET A 20 7.42 25.03 -24.24
N ALA A 21 7.30 26.34 -24.06
CA ALA A 21 8.08 27.11 -23.12
C ALA A 21 7.88 26.63 -21.67
N LEU A 22 6.63 26.41 -21.25
CA LEU A 22 6.31 25.87 -19.92
C LEU A 22 6.90 24.47 -19.71
N THR A 23 6.88 23.62 -20.74
CA THR A 23 7.47 22.28 -20.67
C THR A 23 8.98 22.36 -20.50
N VAL A 24 9.67 23.20 -21.27
CA VAL A 24 11.13 23.39 -21.17
C VAL A 24 11.51 23.97 -19.81
N VAL A 25 10.82 25.00 -19.34
CA VAL A 25 11.09 25.61 -18.02
C VAL A 25 10.78 24.64 -16.89
N GLY A 26 9.69 23.86 -16.99
CA GLY A 26 9.36 22.80 -16.05
C GLY A 26 10.46 21.75 -15.97
N LEU A 27 10.96 21.26 -17.11
CA LEU A 27 12.06 20.30 -17.18
C LEU A 27 13.34 20.87 -16.56
N ILE A 28 13.72 22.10 -16.90
CA ILE A 28 14.90 22.75 -16.30
C ILE A 28 14.75 22.82 -14.78
N SER A 29 13.59 23.24 -14.26
CA SER A 29 13.38 23.42 -12.82
C SER A 29 13.52 22.12 -12.03
N ARG A 30 12.97 21.00 -12.52
CA ARG A 30 12.94 19.73 -11.78
C ARG A 30 14.16 18.85 -12.03
N LEU A 31 14.77 18.92 -13.21
CA LEU A 31 15.97 18.16 -13.55
C LEU A 31 17.27 18.82 -13.06
N TRP A 32 17.20 20.08 -12.61
CA TRP A 32 18.37 20.79 -12.09
C TRP A 32 18.94 20.12 -10.84
N GLY A 33 20.21 19.73 -10.93
CA GLY A 33 20.98 19.24 -9.78
C GLY A 33 20.44 17.94 -9.16
N LEU A 34 19.86 17.02 -9.92
CA LEU A 34 19.28 15.76 -9.37
C LEU A 34 20.28 14.90 -8.59
N CYS A 35 21.56 14.92 -8.97
CA CYS A 35 22.61 14.19 -8.26
C CYS A 35 22.89 14.75 -6.85
N TYR A 36 22.48 15.99 -6.58
CA TYR A 36 22.70 16.64 -5.29
C TYR A 36 21.42 16.67 -4.45
N PRO A 37 21.47 16.27 -3.17
CA PRO A 37 22.61 15.70 -2.45
C PRO A 37 22.89 14.26 -2.90
N ARG A 38 24.17 13.88 -2.92
CA ARG A 38 24.60 12.51 -3.21
C ARG A 38 24.52 11.63 -1.95
N ALA A 39 23.40 11.74 -1.26
CA ALA A 39 23.10 11.02 -0.03
C ALA A 39 21.62 10.63 0.00
N VAL A 40 21.31 9.60 0.79
CA VAL A 40 19.95 9.11 0.99
C VAL A 40 19.14 10.16 1.74
N VAL A 41 17.95 10.46 1.22
CA VAL A 41 17.01 11.45 1.77
C VAL A 41 15.86 10.74 2.51
N PHE A 42 15.08 11.49 3.29
CA PHE A 42 13.83 11.02 3.88
C PHE A 42 12.96 10.24 2.88
N ASP A 43 12.38 9.13 3.33
CA ASP A 43 11.65 8.11 2.56
C ASP A 43 12.40 7.42 1.40
N GLU A 44 13.49 7.99 0.84
CA GLU A 44 14.36 7.27 -0.11
C GLU A 44 14.98 6.01 0.52
N VAL A 45 15.14 5.99 1.85
CA VAL A 45 15.58 4.79 2.59
C VAL A 45 14.64 3.62 2.31
N TYR A 46 13.33 3.81 2.43
CA TYR A 46 12.33 2.75 2.26
C TYR A 46 12.14 2.38 0.79
N TYR A 47 11.92 3.37 -0.09
CA TYR A 47 11.76 3.10 -1.51
C TYR A 47 13.02 2.49 -2.13
N GLY A 48 14.19 2.86 -1.62
CA GLY A 48 15.46 2.28 -2.05
C GLY A 48 15.60 0.81 -1.69
N GLN A 49 15.15 0.41 -0.50
CA GLN A 49 15.06 -1.00 -0.11
C GLN A 49 14.16 -1.76 -1.09
N PHE A 50 12.99 -1.23 -1.44
CA PHE A 50 12.09 -1.86 -2.40
C PHE A 50 12.71 -1.97 -3.80
N VAL A 51 13.39 -0.92 -4.29
CA VAL A 51 14.12 -0.97 -5.57
C VAL A 51 15.20 -2.06 -5.54
N SER A 52 15.99 -2.15 -4.45
CA SER A 52 16.97 -3.22 -4.26
C SER A 52 16.34 -4.62 -4.27
N LEU A 53 15.15 -4.78 -3.66
CA LEU A 53 14.42 -6.04 -3.63
C LEU A 53 13.90 -6.43 -5.02
N TYR A 54 13.43 -5.47 -5.83
CA TYR A 54 13.10 -5.72 -7.24
C TYR A 54 14.31 -6.15 -8.07
N MET A 55 15.45 -5.45 -7.94
CA MET A 55 16.67 -5.84 -8.67
C MET A 55 17.13 -7.26 -8.30
N LYS A 56 16.98 -7.65 -7.03
CA LYS A 56 17.33 -8.98 -6.53
C LYS A 56 16.25 -10.05 -6.74
N ARG A 57 15.06 -9.65 -7.22
CA ARG A 57 13.87 -10.49 -7.42
C ARG A 57 13.34 -11.13 -6.14
N ILE A 58 13.49 -10.42 -5.02
CA ILE A 58 13.12 -10.87 -3.68
C ILE A 58 11.72 -10.36 -3.33
N PHE A 59 10.83 -11.26 -2.93
CA PHE A 59 9.47 -10.94 -2.53
C PHE A 59 9.41 -10.05 -1.29
N PHE A 60 8.52 -9.07 -1.33
CA PHE A 60 8.23 -8.20 -0.21
C PHE A 60 6.77 -7.78 -0.23
N VAL A 61 6.31 -7.32 0.92
CA VAL A 61 4.99 -6.72 1.11
C VAL A 61 5.20 -5.29 1.56
N ASP A 62 4.47 -4.36 0.95
CA ASP A 62 4.45 -2.95 1.31
C ASP A 62 3.03 -2.56 1.73
N ASP A 63 2.90 -1.90 2.86
CA ASP A 63 1.63 -1.42 3.43
C ASP A 63 1.24 -0.03 2.89
N SER A 64 2.15 0.65 2.19
CA SER A 64 1.92 1.99 1.65
C SER A 64 0.99 2.02 0.43
N GLY A 65 0.94 0.93 -0.34
CA GLY A 65 0.00 0.82 -1.46
C GLY A 65 0.37 -0.21 -2.53
N PRO A 66 -0.23 -0.07 -3.74
CA PRO A 66 0.02 -0.99 -4.83
C PRO A 66 1.43 -0.88 -5.44
N PRO A 67 1.90 -1.88 -6.21
CA PRO A 67 3.30 -2.02 -6.57
C PRO A 67 3.74 -1.16 -7.77
N PHE A 68 2.83 -0.55 -8.53
CA PHE A 68 3.19 0.07 -9.81
C PHE A 68 4.13 1.26 -9.64
N GLY A 69 3.95 2.07 -8.60
CA GLY A 69 4.89 3.15 -8.28
C GLY A 69 6.30 2.63 -8.03
N HIS A 70 6.42 1.57 -7.22
CA HIS A 70 7.71 0.95 -6.92
C HIS A 70 8.35 0.30 -8.16
N MET A 71 7.55 -0.31 -9.03
CA MET A 71 8.04 -0.86 -10.30
C MET A 71 8.58 0.24 -11.23
N LEU A 72 7.97 1.43 -11.25
CA LEU A 72 8.50 2.56 -12.01
C LEU A 72 9.84 3.05 -11.45
N LEU A 73 9.98 3.16 -10.12
CA LEU A 73 11.28 3.49 -9.51
C LEU A 73 12.34 2.41 -9.82
N ALA A 74 11.95 1.13 -9.74
CA ALA A 74 12.81 0.01 -10.08
C ALA A 74 13.23 0.03 -11.56
N LEU A 75 12.34 0.45 -12.48
CA LEU A 75 12.68 0.65 -13.88
C LEU A 75 13.77 1.72 -14.06
N GLY A 76 13.68 2.83 -13.31
CA GLY A 76 14.73 3.86 -13.29
C GLY A 76 16.09 3.31 -12.82
N GLY A 77 16.07 2.46 -11.79
CA GLY A 77 17.26 1.75 -11.31
C GLY A 77 17.84 0.77 -12.34
N TYR A 78 16.98 -0.02 -12.98
CA TYR A 78 17.36 -0.98 -14.02
C TYR A 78 18.00 -0.31 -15.24
N LEU A 79 17.38 0.77 -15.74
CA LEU A 79 17.93 1.56 -16.85
C LEU A 79 19.26 2.24 -16.48
N GLY A 80 19.45 2.57 -15.21
CA GLY A 80 20.71 3.09 -14.67
C GLY A 80 21.79 2.03 -14.40
N GLY A 81 21.49 0.74 -14.58
CA GLY A 81 22.43 -0.35 -14.30
C GLY A 81 22.63 -0.65 -12.81
N PHE A 82 21.65 -0.36 -11.96
CA PHE A 82 21.72 -0.67 -10.54
C PHE A 82 21.58 -2.18 -10.28
N ASP A 83 22.51 -2.77 -9.54
CA ASP A 83 22.56 -4.20 -9.23
C ASP A 83 21.76 -4.58 -7.95
N GLY A 84 21.21 -3.59 -7.25
CA GLY A 84 20.49 -3.79 -5.99
C GLY A 84 21.39 -3.86 -4.75
N ASN A 85 22.71 -3.73 -4.88
CA ASN A 85 23.65 -3.85 -3.78
C ASN A 85 23.97 -2.50 -3.14
N PHE A 86 23.08 -2.07 -2.25
CA PHE A 86 23.30 -0.92 -1.38
C PHE A 86 22.58 -1.13 -0.06
N LEU A 87 23.20 -0.69 1.04
CA LEU A 87 22.61 -0.81 2.38
C LEU A 87 21.89 0.48 2.75
N TRP A 88 20.56 0.45 2.71
CA TRP A 88 19.68 1.56 3.04
C TRP A 88 19.42 1.63 4.55
N ASN A 89 20.39 2.10 5.33
CA ASN A 89 20.34 2.06 6.79
C ASN A 89 19.93 3.37 7.46
N ARG A 90 20.33 4.52 6.91
CA ARG A 90 20.09 5.84 7.53
C ARG A 90 19.94 6.95 6.51
N ILE A 91 19.16 7.96 6.87
CA ILE A 91 19.10 9.25 6.18
C ILE A 91 20.48 9.92 6.29
N GLY A 92 20.97 10.48 5.19
CA GLY A 92 22.29 11.09 5.09
C GLY A 92 23.45 10.12 4.81
N ALA A 93 23.18 8.82 4.63
CA ALA A 93 24.19 7.89 4.11
C ALA A 93 24.59 8.29 2.69
N GLU A 94 25.90 8.38 2.40
CA GLU A 94 26.40 8.72 1.07
C GLU A 94 26.21 7.55 0.10
N TYR A 95 25.79 7.86 -1.13
CA TYR A 95 25.67 6.86 -2.18
C TYR A 95 27.04 6.40 -2.67
N THR A 96 27.22 5.09 -2.77
CA THR A 96 28.43 4.51 -3.39
C THR A 96 28.46 4.81 -4.89
N MET A 97 29.62 4.64 -5.53
CA MET A 97 29.79 4.90 -6.96
C MET A 97 28.93 4.00 -7.84
N ASN A 98 28.49 2.84 -7.33
CA ASN A 98 27.68 1.87 -8.05
C ASN A 98 26.19 2.27 -8.14
N VAL A 99 25.73 3.25 -7.35
CA VAL A 99 24.32 3.66 -7.34
C VAL A 99 24.08 4.78 -8.37
N PRO A 100 23.25 4.55 -9.40
CA PRO A 100 22.93 5.55 -10.41
C PRO A 100 21.88 6.55 -9.88
N VAL A 101 22.30 7.48 -9.02
CA VAL A 101 21.43 8.45 -8.33
C VAL A 101 20.58 9.26 -9.32
N TRP A 102 21.17 9.69 -10.44
CA TRP A 102 20.46 10.48 -11.45
C TRP A 102 19.29 9.68 -12.05
N SER A 103 19.53 8.43 -12.44
CA SER A 103 18.51 7.56 -13.07
C SER A 103 17.39 7.21 -12.10
N LEU A 104 17.71 6.99 -10.81
CA LEU A 104 16.72 6.72 -9.77
C LEU A 104 15.78 7.91 -9.51
N ARG A 105 16.30 9.14 -9.60
CA ARG A 105 15.53 10.38 -9.37
C ARG A 105 14.87 10.94 -10.63
N LEU A 106 15.26 10.45 -11.81
CA LEU A 106 14.80 10.98 -13.10
C LEU A 106 13.28 10.88 -13.29
N LEU A 107 12.68 9.71 -13.05
CA LEU A 107 11.26 9.48 -13.33
C LEU A 107 10.33 10.36 -12.45
N PRO A 108 10.53 10.44 -11.12
CA PRO A 108 9.83 11.42 -10.28
C PRO A 108 10.00 12.86 -10.76
N ALA A 109 11.21 13.24 -11.19
CA ALA A 109 11.51 14.61 -11.62
C ALA A 109 10.83 14.95 -12.95
N LEU A 110 10.82 14.00 -13.90
CA LEU A 110 10.09 14.12 -15.16
C LEU A 110 8.59 14.22 -14.94
N ALA A 111 8.02 13.38 -14.07
CA ALA A 111 6.61 13.46 -13.71
C ALA A 111 6.25 14.84 -13.12
N GLY A 112 7.05 15.32 -12.17
CA GLY A 112 6.87 16.65 -11.58
C GLY A 112 7.03 17.80 -12.58
N ALA A 113 7.94 17.67 -13.56
CA ALA A 113 8.12 18.66 -14.63
C ALA A 113 6.90 18.73 -15.54
N LEU A 114 6.33 17.57 -15.90
CA LEU A 114 5.16 17.48 -16.77
C LEU A 114 3.86 17.91 -16.09
N CYS A 115 3.79 17.95 -14.76
CA CYS A 115 2.65 18.56 -14.04
C CYS A 115 2.43 20.04 -14.42
N VAL A 116 3.50 20.78 -14.74
CA VAL A 116 3.44 22.20 -15.12
C VAL A 116 2.63 22.43 -16.41
N PRO A 117 2.98 21.82 -17.57
CA PRO A 117 2.18 21.95 -18.79
C PRO A 117 0.80 21.29 -18.68
N LEU A 118 0.64 20.23 -17.86
CA LEU A 118 -0.68 19.63 -17.62
C LEU A 118 -1.63 20.61 -16.94
N ALA A 119 -1.18 21.36 -15.95
CA ALA A 119 -1.99 22.37 -15.27
C ALA A 119 -2.45 23.49 -16.20
N TYR A 120 -1.57 23.96 -17.10
CA TYR A 120 -1.94 24.88 -18.17
C TYR A 120 -3.07 24.29 -19.02
N GLN A 121 -2.89 23.07 -19.52
CA GLN A 121 -3.87 22.41 -20.38
C GLN A 121 -5.21 22.17 -19.67
N VAL A 122 -5.21 21.81 -18.39
CA VAL A 122 -6.45 21.61 -17.62
C VAL A 122 -7.30 22.89 -17.60
N LEU A 123 -6.71 24.05 -17.36
CA LEU A 123 -7.44 25.32 -17.36
C LEU A 123 -7.95 25.72 -18.74
N ILE A 124 -7.18 25.44 -19.80
CA ILE A 124 -7.63 25.66 -21.19
C ILE A 124 -8.82 24.77 -21.53
N GLU A 125 -8.78 23.50 -21.15
CA GLU A 125 -9.90 22.57 -21.37
C GLU A 125 -11.11 22.88 -20.49
N LEU A 126 -10.92 23.59 -19.38
CA LEU A 126 -12.01 24.19 -18.61
C LEU A 126 -12.51 25.50 -19.22
N HIS A 127 -12.08 25.89 -20.43
CA HIS A 127 -12.46 27.11 -21.17
C HIS A 127 -12.11 28.43 -20.47
N PHE A 128 -11.04 28.46 -19.65
CA PHE A 128 -10.49 29.69 -19.09
C PHE A 128 -9.44 30.33 -20.01
N SER A 129 -9.10 31.59 -19.74
CA SER A 129 -8.16 32.36 -20.57
C SER A 129 -6.73 31.78 -20.53
N HIS A 130 -5.96 32.01 -21.60
CA HIS A 130 -4.54 31.64 -21.62
C HIS A 130 -3.73 32.30 -20.50
N CYS A 131 -4.10 33.51 -20.05
CA CYS A 131 -3.46 34.19 -18.93
C CYS A 131 -3.71 33.45 -17.60
N ALA A 132 -4.94 33.01 -17.34
CA ALA A 132 -5.27 32.21 -16.15
C ALA A 132 -4.55 30.85 -16.18
N ALA A 133 -4.53 30.20 -17.35
CA ALA A 133 -3.81 28.95 -17.55
C ALA A 133 -2.29 29.10 -17.32
N LEU A 134 -1.67 30.18 -17.81
CA LEU A 134 -0.27 30.52 -17.52
C LEU A 134 -0.06 30.74 -16.02
N GLY A 135 -0.98 31.44 -15.36
CA GLY A 135 -0.97 31.63 -13.91
C GLY A 135 -0.93 30.30 -13.15
N ALA A 136 -1.78 29.33 -13.50
CA ALA A 136 -1.79 28.01 -12.86
C ALA A 136 -0.45 27.28 -13.02
N ALA A 137 0.11 27.29 -14.24
CA ALA A 137 1.38 26.64 -14.51
C ALA A 137 2.54 27.29 -13.75
N LEU A 138 2.59 28.63 -13.69
CA LEU A 138 3.60 29.36 -12.93
C LEU A 138 3.52 29.08 -11.43
N LEU A 139 2.31 28.94 -10.87
CA LEU A 139 2.15 28.61 -9.45
C LEU A 139 2.68 27.22 -9.12
N ILE A 140 2.39 26.21 -9.96
CA ILE A 140 2.94 24.86 -9.78
C ILE A 140 4.45 24.83 -10.02
N LEU A 141 4.95 25.64 -10.95
CA LEU A 141 6.38 25.76 -11.24
C LEU A 141 7.15 26.31 -10.03
N LEU A 142 6.60 27.32 -9.34
CA LEU A 142 7.22 28.03 -8.22
C LEU A 142 6.83 27.48 -6.83
N GLU A 143 6.14 26.34 -6.78
CA GLU A 143 5.73 25.70 -5.54
C GLU A 143 6.84 24.79 -4.99
N ASN A 144 7.51 25.27 -3.93
CA ASN A 144 8.67 24.61 -3.31
C ASN A 144 8.38 23.17 -2.87
N SER A 145 7.20 22.92 -2.29
CA SER A 145 6.85 21.58 -1.80
C SER A 145 6.78 20.55 -2.93
N LEU A 146 6.22 20.94 -4.08
CA LEU A 146 6.14 20.10 -5.27
C LEU A 146 7.51 19.90 -5.92
N ILE A 147 8.39 20.90 -5.89
CA ILE A 147 9.78 20.78 -6.35
C ILE A 147 10.51 19.76 -5.50
N THR A 148 10.53 19.95 -4.17
CA THR A 148 11.21 19.04 -3.23
C THR A 148 10.77 17.60 -3.41
N GLN A 149 9.46 17.33 -3.49
CA GLN A 149 8.95 15.98 -3.73
C GLN A 149 9.42 15.37 -5.05
N SER A 150 9.39 16.14 -6.13
CA SER A 150 9.72 15.61 -7.45
C SER A 150 11.19 15.30 -7.66
N ARG A 151 12.10 15.90 -6.87
CA ARG A 151 13.55 15.75 -7.06
C ARG A 151 14.10 14.44 -6.53
N PHE A 152 13.38 13.76 -5.64
CA PHE A 152 13.84 12.55 -4.95
C PHE A 152 13.14 11.31 -5.46
N MET A 153 13.65 10.14 -5.08
CA MET A 153 13.07 8.84 -5.40
C MET A 153 11.80 8.58 -4.56
N LEU A 154 10.78 9.40 -4.81
CA LEU A 154 9.49 9.46 -4.12
C LEU A 154 8.35 9.26 -5.11
N LEU A 155 7.18 8.84 -4.62
CA LEU A 155 6.04 8.41 -5.45
C LEU A 155 5.01 9.51 -5.68
N GLU A 156 5.04 10.56 -4.87
CA GLU A 156 4.05 11.64 -4.80
C GLU A 156 3.96 12.42 -6.11
N SER A 157 5.10 12.72 -6.73
CA SER A 157 5.17 13.42 -8.02
C SER A 157 4.57 12.59 -9.16
N ILE A 158 4.84 11.29 -9.17
CA ILE A 158 4.30 10.33 -10.14
C ILE A 158 2.78 10.22 -9.97
N LEU A 159 2.30 10.14 -8.72
CA LEU A 159 0.88 10.13 -8.40
C LEU A 159 0.17 11.39 -8.92
N ILE A 160 0.69 12.58 -8.60
CA ILE A 160 0.12 13.87 -9.02
C ILE A 160 0.08 13.96 -10.56
N PHE A 161 1.15 13.52 -11.24
CA PHE A 161 1.19 13.48 -12.70
C PHE A 161 0.05 12.64 -13.29
N PHE A 162 -0.15 11.40 -12.82
CA PHE A 162 -1.22 10.55 -13.32
C PHE A 162 -2.62 11.08 -12.97
N ILE A 163 -2.78 11.71 -11.80
CA ILE A 163 -4.02 12.39 -11.41
C ILE A 163 -4.35 13.54 -12.39
N LEU A 164 -3.40 14.44 -12.65
CA LEU A 164 -3.60 15.56 -13.57
C LEU A 164 -3.81 15.07 -15.02
N LEU A 165 -3.10 14.03 -15.44
CA LEU A 165 -3.29 13.40 -16.75
C LEU A 165 -4.67 12.77 -16.90
N ALA A 166 -5.19 12.12 -15.85
CA ALA A 166 -6.53 11.55 -15.82
C ALA A 166 -7.61 12.65 -15.95
N VAL A 167 -7.47 13.75 -15.20
CA VAL A 167 -8.37 14.89 -15.29
C VAL A 167 -8.30 15.54 -16.67
N LEU A 168 -7.11 15.80 -17.19
CA LEU A 168 -6.92 16.43 -18.49
C LEU A 168 -7.51 15.58 -19.62
N SER A 169 -7.19 14.28 -19.64
CA SER A 169 -7.68 13.37 -20.66
C SER A 169 -9.21 13.28 -20.64
N TYR A 170 -9.82 13.27 -19.45
CA TYR A 170 -11.27 13.27 -19.31
C TYR A 170 -11.90 14.58 -19.82
N LEU A 171 -11.30 15.73 -19.52
CA LEU A 171 -11.79 17.02 -20.01
C LEU A 171 -11.69 17.12 -21.54
N LYS A 172 -10.56 16.72 -22.13
CA LYS A 172 -10.39 16.65 -23.60
C LYS A 172 -11.41 15.72 -24.24
N PHE A 173 -11.63 14.54 -23.64
CA PHE A 173 -12.66 13.61 -24.05
C PHE A 173 -14.06 14.28 -24.04
N TYR A 174 -14.42 14.94 -22.94
CA TYR A 174 -15.73 15.56 -22.78
C TYR A 174 -15.96 16.73 -23.74
N ASN A 175 -14.94 17.56 -23.96
CA ASN A 175 -15.01 18.65 -24.93
C ASN A 175 -15.15 18.13 -26.38
N LEU A 176 -14.36 17.11 -26.76
CA LEU A 176 -14.45 16.51 -28.09
C LEU A 176 -15.79 15.82 -28.34
N GLN A 177 -16.42 15.28 -27.30
CA GLN A 177 -17.72 14.62 -27.40
C GLN A 177 -18.81 15.54 -27.97
N ARG A 178 -18.74 16.85 -27.72
CA ARG A 178 -19.73 17.81 -28.26
C ARG A 178 -19.63 17.96 -29.78
N HIS A 179 -18.45 17.75 -30.35
CA HIS A 179 -18.17 18.00 -31.77
C HIS A 179 -17.98 16.73 -32.61
N SER A 180 -17.43 15.66 -32.03
CA SER A 180 -16.98 14.46 -32.78
C SER A 180 -17.06 13.18 -31.95
N SER A 181 -18.26 12.81 -31.51
CA SER A 181 -18.53 11.53 -30.81
C SER A 181 -18.02 10.33 -31.61
N PHE A 182 -17.40 9.37 -30.90
CA PHE A 182 -16.84 8.13 -31.45
C PHE A 182 -15.72 8.28 -32.49
N SER A 183 -15.09 9.46 -32.59
CA SER A 183 -13.87 9.65 -33.39
C SER A 183 -12.67 8.90 -32.79
N GLY A 184 -11.60 8.72 -33.58
CA GLY A 184 -10.35 8.11 -33.10
C GLY A 184 -9.73 8.89 -31.93
N SER A 185 -9.73 10.22 -32.01
CA SER A 185 -9.27 11.09 -30.93
C SER A 185 -10.13 10.98 -29.68
N TRP A 186 -11.46 10.86 -29.84
CA TRP A 186 -12.39 10.65 -28.73
C TRP A 186 -12.07 9.35 -27.97
N TRP A 187 -11.85 8.25 -28.70
CA TRP A 187 -11.44 6.98 -28.10
C TRP A 187 -10.08 7.07 -27.42
N PHE A 188 -9.10 7.71 -28.06
CA PHE A 188 -7.77 7.90 -27.49
C PHE A 188 -7.84 8.57 -26.11
N TRP A 189 -8.54 9.71 -26.00
CA TRP A 189 -8.63 10.43 -24.72
C TRP A 189 -9.43 9.66 -23.67
N LEU A 190 -10.52 8.99 -24.05
CA LEU A 190 -11.31 8.17 -23.14
C LEU A 190 -10.51 6.98 -22.58
N LEU A 191 -9.79 6.25 -23.45
CA LEU A 191 -8.93 5.14 -23.06
C LEU A 191 -7.76 5.63 -22.20
N LEU A 192 -7.17 6.78 -22.55
CA LEU A 192 -6.11 7.40 -21.76
C LEU A 192 -6.59 7.79 -20.36
N THR A 193 -7.84 8.23 -20.19
CA THR A 193 -8.44 8.45 -18.86
C THR A 193 -8.44 7.18 -18.03
N GLY A 194 -8.94 6.07 -18.58
CA GLY A 194 -8.94 4.77 -17.91
C GLY A 194 -7.55 4.31 -17.50
N VAL A 195 -6.58 4.41 -18.43
CA VAL A 195 -5.18 4.04 -18.17
C VAL A 195 -4.57 4.96 -17.11
N ALA A 196 -4.71 6.27 -17.21
CA ALA A 196 -4.16 7.23 -16.25
C ALA A 196 -4.76 7.05 -14.84
N CYS A 197 -6.07 6.81 -14.73
CA CYS A 197 -6.72 6.46 -13.46
C CYS A 197 -6.15 5.18 -12.87
N SER A 198 -5.97 4.13 -13.69
CA SER A 198 -5.40 2.87 -13.24
C SER A 198 -3.96 3.03 -12.74
N CYS A 199 -3.14 3.81 -13.45
CA CYS A 199 -1.79 4.15 -13.04
C CYS A 199 -1.78 4.93 -11.72
N ALA A 200 -2.67 5.91 -11.54
CA ALA A 200 -2.77 6.68 -10.29
C ALA A 200 -3.08 5.76 -9.09
N VAL A 201 -4.08 4.88 -9.22
CA VAL A 201 -4.41 3.87 -8.19
C VAL A 201 -3.25 2.90 -7.98
N GLY A 202 -2.60 2.48 -9.06
CA GLY A 202 -1.45 1.58 -9.01
C GLY A 202 -0.21 2.17 -8.32
N VAL A 203 -0.03 3.50 -8.35
CA VAL A 203 1.06 4.17 -7.62
C VAL A 203 0.76 4.17 -6.12
N LYS A 204 -0.42 4.66 -5.73
CA LYS A 204 -0.89 4.69 -4.33
C LYS A 204 -2.41 4.64 -4.29
N TYR A 205 -2.97 4.07 -3.22
CA TYR A 205 -4.42 4.04 -3.02
C TYR A 205 -5.07 5.44 -2.96
N MET A 206 -4.31 6.49 -2.66
CA MET A 206 -4.80 7.87 -2.72
C MET A 206 -5.33 8.25 -4.11
N GLY A 207 -4.80 7.64 -5.18
CA GLY A 207 -5.32 7.82 -6.54
C GLY A 207 -6.78 7.37 -6.71
N LEU A 208 -7.28 6.48 -5.83
CA LEU A 208 -8.66 6.01 -5.84
C LEU A 208 -9.65 7.16 -5.62
N PHE A 209 -9.32 8.13 -4.76
CA PHE A 209 -10.20 9.24 -4.46
C PHE A 209 -10.47 10.12 -5.68
N THR A 210 -9.42 10.41 -6.46
CA THR A 210 -9.58 11.18 -7.70
C THR A 210 -10.26 10.36 -8.80
N TYR A 211 -10.00 9.05 -8.86
CA TYR A 211 -10.74 8.17 -9.76
C TYR A 211 -12.25 8.15 -9.46
N MET A 212 -12.64 8.08 -8.18
CA MET A 212 -14.03 8.15 -7.77
C MET A 212 -14.67 9.51 -8.11
N LEU A 213 -13.94 10.61 -7.99
CA LEU A 213 -14.40 11.92 -8.47
C LEU A 213 -14.67 11.92 -9.97
N LEU A 214 -13.73 11.40 -10.78
CA LEU A 214 -13.92 11.33 -12.24
C LEU A 214 -15.09 10.42 -12.64
N LEU A 215 -15.29 9.29 -11.94
CA LEU A 215 -16.47 8.45 -12.13
C LEU A 215 -17.77 9.21 -11.78
N ALA A 216 -17.78 9.99 -10.70
CA ALA A 216 -18.93 10.80 -10.32
C ALA A 216 -19.22 11.88 -11.38
N ILE A 217 -18.20 12.60 -11.86
CA ILE A 217 -18.34 13.59 -12.95
C ILE A 217 -18.81 12.91 -14.24
N ALA A 218 -18.28 11.73 -14.58
CA ALA A 218 -18.73 10.93 -15.72
C ALA A 218 -20.19 10.48 -15.59
N GLY A 219 -20.61 10.08 -14.40
CA GLY A 219 -22.01 9.76 -14.08
C GLY A 219 -22.92 10.97 -14.26
N LEU A 220 -22.53 12.14 -13.75
CA LEU A 220 -23.29 13.40 -13.92
C LEU A 220 -23.37 13.83 -15.39
N HIS A 221 -22.27 13.76 -16.13
CA HIS A 221 -22.27 14.07 -17.56
C HIS A 221 -23.17 13.09 -18.34
N PHE A 222 -23.13 11.80 -18.02
CA PHE A 222 -24.04 10.81 -18.60
C PHE A 222 -25.50 11.06 -18.23
N TRP A 223 -25.78 11.46 -16.99
CA TRP A 223 -27.11 11.86 -16.56
C TRP A 223 -27.67 13.02 -17.39
N HIS A 224 -26.84 14.04 -17.68
CA HIS A 224 -27.25 15.14 -18.57
C HIS A 224 -27.51 14.69 -20.00
N MET A 225 -26.76 13.72 -20.54
CA MET A 225 -27.02 13.13 -21.86
C MET A 225 -28.35 12.38 -21.93
N ILE A 226 -28.78 11.70 -20.86
CA ILE A 226 -30.09 11.02 -20.83
C ILE A 226 -31.24 12.03 -21.02
N GLY A 227 -31.07 13.26 -20.54
CA GLY A 227 -32.05 14.33 -20.71
C GLY A 227 -32.08 14.96 -22.11
N ASP A 228 -31.12 14.66 -22.99
CA ASP A 228 -31.04 15.23 -24.34
C ASP A 228 -31.92 14.44 -25.32
N GLN A 229 -33.02 15.06 -25.75
CA GLN A 229 -33.99 14.45 -26.67
C GLN A 229 -33.45 14.27 -28.10
N ASN A 230 -32.32 14.88 -28.43
CA ASN A 230 -31.72 14.78 -29.77
C ASN A 230 -30.93 13.47 -29.97
N LEU A 231 -30.63 12.75 -28.89
CA LEU A 231 -29.83 11.52 -28.94
C LEU A 231 -30.72 10.28 -29.02
N SER A 232 -30.38 9.35 -29.93
CA SER A 232 -31.08 8.07 -30.01
C SER A 232 -30.72 7.15 -28.83
N ASN A 233 -31.65 6.30 -28.41
CA ASN A 233 -31.42 5.30 -27.36
C ASN A 233 -30.23 4.37 -27.66
N VAL A 234 -30.00 4.05 -28.94
CA VAL A 234 -28.85 3.23 -29.37
C VAL A 234 -27.53 3.98 -29.17
N SER A 235 -27.49 5.28 -29.51
CA SER A 235 -26.32 6.12 -29.27
C SER A 235 -26.01 6.24 -27.77
N LEU A 236 -27.05 6.44 -26.95
CA LEU A 236 -26.93 6.45 -25.48
C LEU A 236 -26.36 5.13 -24.94
N LEU A 237 -26.84 3.99 -25.44
CA LEU A 237 -26.30 2.68 -25.06
C LEU A 237 -24.83 2.53 -25.48
N CYS A 238 -24.47 2.93 -26.70
CA CYS A 238 -23.07 2.90 -27.16
C CYS A 238 -22.16 3.77 -26.29
N HIS A 239 -22.64 4.95 -25.90
CA HIS A 239 -21.97 5.86 -25.00
C HIS A 239 -21.80 5.29 -23.59
N PHE A 240 -22.79 4.55 -23.08
CA PHE A 240 -22.71 3.84 -21.81
C PHE A 240 -21.68 2.71 -21.87
N LEU A 241 -21.76 1.85 -22.89
CA LEU A 241 -20.83 0.73 -23.07
C LEU A 241 -19.39 1.19 -23.25
N ALA A 242 -19.15 2.24 -24.04
CA ALA A 242 -17.81 2.79 -24.25
C ALA A 242 -17.20 3.34 -22.95
N ARG A 243 -17.99 4.06 -22.14
CA ARG A 243 -17.52 4.55 -20.82
C ARG A 243 -17.33 3.40 -19.83
N GLY A 244 -18.23 2.41 -19.79
CA GLY A 244 -18.06 1.22 -18.95
C GLY A 244 -16.79 0.44 -19.30
N LEU A 245 -16.51 0.26 -20.59
CA LEU A 245 -15.28 -0.37 -21.05
C LEU A 245 -14.04 0.41 -20.60
N ALA A 246 -13.98 1.71 -20.89
CA ALA A 246 -12.78 2.50 -20.66
C ALA A 246 -12.57 2.91 -19.19
N LEU A 247 -13.64 3.23 -18.46
CA LEU A 247 -13.55 3.73 -17.09
C LEU A 247 -13.75 2.64 -16.03
N ILE A 248 -14.13 1.40 -16.38
CA ILE A 248 -14.28 0.31 -15.39
C ILE A 248 -13.43 -0.90 -15.79
N ILE A 249 -13.66 -1.47 -16.99
CA ILE A 249 -13.00 -2.72 -17.40
C ILE A 249 -11.49 -2.52 -17.55
N ILE A 250 -11.05 -1.47 -18.26
CA ILE A 250 -9.62 -1.19 -18.45
C ILE A 250 -8.89 -0.95 -17.12
N PRO A 251 -9.38 -0.10 -16.20
CA PRO A 251 -8.75 0.06 -14.90
C PRO A 251 -8.59 -1.24 -14.10
N ILE A 252 -9.59 -2.12 -14.12
CA ILE A 252 -9.52 -3.43 -13.45
C ILE A 252 -8.45 -4.30 -14.07
N VAL A 253 -8.43 -4.44 -15.40
CA VAL A 253 -7.44 -5.25 -16.12
C VAL A 253 -6.03 -4.72 -15.88
N MET A 254 -5.82 -3.41 -15.95
CA MET A 254 -4.53 -2.78 -15.70
C MET A 254 -4.07 -2.99 -14.26
N TYR A 255 -4.96 -2.80 -13.27
CA TYR A 255 -4.63 -3.04 -11.87
C TYR A 255 -4.19 -4.48 -11.62
N LEU A 256 -4.94 -5.46 -12.15
CA LEU A 256 -4.56 -6.88 -12.09
C LEU A 256 -3.22 -7.15 -12.78
N SER A 257 -2.97 -6.49 -13.93
CA SER A 257 -1.71 -6.63 -14.67
C SER A 257 -0.50 -6.12 -13.87
N PHE A 258 -0.64 -5.05 -13.09
CA PHE A 258 0.44 -4.54 -12.24
C PHE A 258 0.84 -5.55 -11.18
N PHE A 259 -0.13 -6.19 -10.53
CA PHE A 259 0.14 -7.25 -9.56
C PHE A 259 0.66 -8.52 -10.22
N TYR A 260 0.20 -8.84 -11.43
CA TYR A 260 0.73 -9.96 -12.20
C TYR A 260 2.22 -9.77 -12.49
N VAL A 261 2.61 -8.59 -13.00
CA VAL A 261 4.02 -8.26 -13.25
C VAL A 261 4.81 -8.26 -11.94
N HIS A 262 4.29 -7.67 -10.87
CA HIS A 262 4.93 -7.66 -9.55
C HIS A 262 5.24 -9.08 -9.04
N LEU A 263 4.25 -9.98 -9.05
CA LEU A 263 4.43 -11.37 -8.59
C LEU A 263 5.26 -12.22 -9.56
N ALA A 264 5.27 -11.89 -10.85
CA ALA A 264 6.12 -12.56 -11.83
C ALA A 264 7.59 -12.17 -11.69
N LEU A 265 7.88 -10.91 -11.34
CA LEU A 265 9.25 -10.42 -11.11
C LEU A 265 9.80 -10.89 -9.77
N LEU A 266 8.99 -10.92 -8.72
CA LEU A 266 9.39 -11.25 -7.35
C LEU A 266 9.12 -12.71 -7.00
N TYR A 267 9.90 -13.63 -7.58
CA TYR A 267 9.72 -15.05 -7.35
C TYR A 267 10.57 -15.62 -6.21
N ARG A 268 11.57 -14.91 -5.67
CA ARG A 268 12.42 -15.43 -4.58
C ARG A 268 11.86 -15.10 -3.20
N SER A 269 12.09 -15.98 -2.23
CA SER A 269 11.79 -15.76 -0.80
C SER A 269 12.49 -14.50 -0.27
N GLY A 270 11.82 -13.77 0.63
CA GLY A 270 12.24 -12.46 1.12
C GLY A 270 11.73 -12.15 2.52
N PRO A 271 12.06 -10.98 3.10
CA PRO A 271 11.86 -10.72 4.52
C PRO A 271 10.39 -10.77 4.97
N HIS A 272 9.44 -10.49 4.07
CA HIS A 272 8.01 -10.42 4.38
C HIS A 272 7.24 -11.67 3.92
N ASP A 273 7.91 -12.72 3.44
CA ASP A 273 7.25 -13.98 3.05
C ASP A 273 6.57 -14.67 4.25
N GLN A 274 7.18 -14.51 5.43
CA GLN A 274 6.72 -14.92 6.74
C GLN A 274 5.26 -14.53 7.05
N ILE A 275 4.81 -13.39 6.56
CA ILE A 275 3.47 -12.86 6.79
C ILE A 275 2.40 -13.61 5.96
N MET A 276 2.84 -14.26 4.88
CA MET A 276 1.99 -15.01 3.94
C MET A 276 1.71 -16.44 4.42
N THR A 277 0.74 -17.09 3.81
CA THR A 277 0.40 -18.50 4.02
C THR A 277 1.55 -19.41 3.62
N SER A 278 1.61 -20.61 4.21
CA SER A 278 2.61 -21.62 3.85
C SER A 278 2.54 -22.01 2.38
N ALA A 279 1.33 -21.99 1.78
CA ALA A 279 1.15 -22.23 0.36
C ALA A 279 1.83 -21.15 -0.50
N PHE A 280 1.63 -19.88 -0.15
CA PHE A 280 2.28 -18.76 -0.85
C PHE A 280 3.80 -18.83 -0.70
N GLN A 281 4.30 -19.05 0.52
CA GLN A 281 5.74 -19.18 0.79
C GLN A 281 6.38 -20.34 0.01
N ALA A 282 5.71 -21.48 -0.07
CA ALA A 282 6.18 -22.64 -0.84
C ALA A 282 6.19 -22.40 -2.35
N SER A 283 5.49 -21.36 -2.83
CA SER A 283 5.49 -20.98 -4.25
C SER A 283 6.63 -20.04 -4.66
N LEU A 284 7.42 -19.54 -3.69
CA LEU A 284 8.59 -18.70 -3.91
C LEU A 284 9.86 -19.56 -3.96
N GLU A 285 10.82 -19.23 -4.81
CA GLU A 285 12.12 -19.91 -4.88
C GLU A 285 12.97 -19.57 -3.64
N GLY A 286 13.53 -20.60 -3.01
CA GLY A 286 14.25 -20.46 -1.74
C GLY A 286 13.33 -20.58 -0.53
N GLY A 287 13.83 -20.24 0.67
CA GLY A 287 13.05 -20.29 1.90
C GLY A 287 12.34 -21.63 2.14
N LEU A 288 11.03 -21.57 2.39
CA LEU A 288 10.18 -22.75 2.66
C LEU A 288 10.13 -23.73 1.48
N ALA A 289 10.18 -23.26 0.23
CA ALA A 289 10.14 -24.15 -0.93
C ALA A 289 11.34 -25.09 -0.98
N ARG A 290 12.53 -24.64 -0.58
CA ARG A 290 13.73 -25.49 -0.52
C ARG A 290 13.59 -26.63 0.50
N ILE A 291 12.85 -26.38 1.59
CA ILE A 291 12.70 -27.33 2.70
C ILE A 291 11.56 -28.33 2.41
N THR A 292 10.50 -27.83 1.77
CA THR A 292 9.27 -28.59 1.47
C THR A 292 9.30 -29.26 0.10
N GLN A 293 10.35 -29.06 -0.69
CA GLN A 293 10.54 -29.71 -1.98
C GLN A 293 10.45 -31.24 -1.83
N GLY A 294 9.47 -31.81 -2.57
CA GLY A 294 9.17 -33.24 -2.68
C GLY A 294 8.81 -33.96 -1.39
N GLN A 295 8.31 -33.25 -0.39
CA GLN A 295 7.63 -33.91 0.70
C GLN A 295 6.38 -34.67 0.22
N PRO A 296 5.94 -35.72 0.93
CA PRO A 296 4.74 -36.44 0.54
C PRO A 296 3.50 -35.56 0.67
N LEU A 297 2.55 -35.71 -0.27
CA LEU A 297 1.35 -34.88 -0.28
C LEU A 297 0.34 -35.30 0.79
N GLU A 298 0.14 -36.60 0.95
CA GLU A 298 -0.89 -37.16 1.83
C GLU A 298 -0.32 -37.49 3.20
N VAL A 299 -0.89 -36.89 4.24
CA VAL A 299 -0.55 -37.22 5.63
C VAL A 299 -1.16 -38.57 5.97
N ALA A 300 -0.31 -39.52 6.38
CA ALA A 300 -0.68 -40.88 6.71
C ALA A 300 -0.43 -41.17 8.20
N TYR A 301 -0.98 -42.27 8.69
CA TYR A 301 -0.56 -42.78 10.01
C TYR A 301 0.91 -43.20 9.96
N GLY A 302 1.69 -42.78 10.96
CA GLY A 302 3.15 -42.89 11.04
C GLY A 302 3.90 -41.68 10.45
N SER A 303 3.19 -40.74 9.82
CA SER A 303 3.80 -39.53 9.27
C SER A 303 4.36 -38.63 10.38
N GLN A 304 5.56 -38.10 10.15
CA GLN A 304 6.15 -37.07 10.99
C GLN A 304 5.89 -35.72 10.32
N ILE A 305 5.32 -34.78 11.07
CA ILE A 305 4.82 -33.49 10.58
C ILE A 305 5.22 -32.34 11.51
N THR A 306 5.32 -31.14 10.96
CA THR A 306 5.34 -29.90 11.74
C THR A 306 4.02 -29.15 11.56
N LEU A 307 3.46 -28.65 12.66
CA LEU A 307 2.15 -28.00 12.68
C LEU A 307 2.33 -26.50 12.92
N ARG A 308 2.00 -25.68 11.92
CA ARG A 308 1.99 -24.21 12.01
C ARG A 308 0.58 -23.70 12.26
N ASN A 309 0.43 -22.67 13.09
CA ASN A 309 -0.84 -21.98 13.27
C ASN A 309 -1.16 -21.01 12.11
N VAL A 310 -2.40 -20.97 11.64
CA VAL A 310 -2.82 -20.15 10.48
C VAL A 310 -2.97 -18.66 10.81
N LEU A 311 -3.32 -18.28 12.06
CA LEU A 311 -3.58 -16.88 12.42
C LEU A 311 -2.36 -15.96 12.23
N GLY A 312 -1.15 -16.48 12.48
CA GLY A 312 0.12 -15.81 12.19
C GLY A 312 0.33 -14.41 12.79
N LYS A 313 -0.50 -14.00 13.76
CA LYS A 313 -0.40 -12.71 14.48
C LYS A 313 -0.34 -12.97 16.00
N PRO A 314 0.55 -12.32 16.78
CA PRO A 314 1.51 -11.29 16.38
C PRO A 314 2.75 -11.83 15.66
N MET A 315 3.05 -13.13 15.80
CA MET A 315 4.13 -13.82 15.09
C MET A 315 3.64 -15.19 14.63
N GLN A 316 4.27 -15.74 13.59
CA GLN A 316 4.07 -17.15 13.24
C GLN A 316 4.54 -18.04 14.38
N CYS A 317 3.92 -19.20 14.53
CA CYS A 317 4.36 -20.15 15.52
C CYS A 317 4.04 -21.59 15.11
N TRP A 318 4.90 -22.49 15.55
CA TRP A 318 4.78 -23.94 15.37
C TRP A 318 4.48 -24.60 16.70
N LEU A 319 3.66 -25.66 16.68
CA LEU A 319 3.39 -26.48 17.85
C LEU A 319 4.71 -27.08 18.34
N HIS A 320 5.05 -26.82 19.59
CA HIS A 320 6.36 -27.10 20.17
C HIS A 320 6.21 -27.80 21.52
N SER A 321 7.12 -28.72 21.82
CA SER A 321 7.24 -29.29 23.17
C SER A 321 8.69 -29.60 23.47
N HIS A 322 9.11 -29.42 24.71
CA HIS A 322 10.47 -29.69 25.19
C HIS A 322 10.39 -30.34 26.56
N THR A 323 11.49 -30.87 27.09
CA THR A 323 11.51 -31.74 28.28
C THR A 323 11.00 -31.11 29.58
N ASN A 324 10.88 -29.78 29.63
CA ASN A 324 10.46 -29.09 30.86
C ASN A 324 8.95 -29.26 31.09
N THR A 325 8.57 -29.19 32.36
CA THR A 325 7.20 -29.36 32.81
C THR A 325 6.58 -28.03 33.27
N TYR A 326 5.25 -27.94 33.23
CA TYR A 326 4.55 -26.79 33.81
C TYR A 326 4.87 -26.69 35.32
N PRO A 327 5.00 -25.49 35.89
CA PRO A 327 5.18 -25.34 37.33
C PRO A 327 3.96 -25.92 38.08
N ILE A 328 4.12 -26.43 39.30
CA ILE A 328 3.01 -27.04 40.08
C ILE A 328 1.92 -26.00 40.39
N ARG A 329 2.32 -24.74 40.59
CA ARG A 329 1.42 -23.60 40.75
C ARG A 329 1.85 -22.47 39.83
N TYR A 330 0.88 -21.83 39.20
CA TYR A 330 1.08 -20.61 38.43
C TYR A 330 1.30 -19.41 39.36
N GLU A 331 1.80 -18.30 38.81
CA GLU A 331 2.09 -17.08 39.58
C GLU A 331 0.87 -16.52 40.32
N ASN A 332 -0.33 -16.76 39.79
CA ASN A 332 -1.59 -16.37 40.41
C ASN A 332 -2.15 -17.40 41.41
N GLY A 333 -1.34 -18.37 41.85
CA GLY A 333 -1.68 -19.36 42.87
C GLY A 333 -2.56 -20.52 42.39
N ARG A 334 -2.99 -20.53 41.12
CA ARG A 334 -3.76 -21.64 40.53
C ARG A 334 -2.88 -22.89 40.39
N GLY A 335 -3.47 -24.06 40.61
CA GLY A 335 -2.82 -25.35 40.38
C GLY A 335 -2.66 -25.66 38.89
N SER A 336 -1.62 -26.42 38.58
CA SER A 336 -1.24 -26.87 37.24
C SER A 336 -1.07 -28.38 37.23
N SER A 337 -1.06 -28.98 36.05
CA SER A 337 -0.94 -30.43 35.85
C SER A 337 0.45 -31.00 36.12
N HIS A 338 1.47 -30.14 36.15
CA HIS A 338 2.89 -30.53 36.18
C HIS A 338 3.32 -31.49 35.05
N GLN A 339 2.57 -31.53 33.94
CA GLN A 339 2.91 -32.29 32.74
C GLN A 339 3.93 -31.55 31.87
N GLN A 340 4.42 -32.21 30.81
CA GLN A 340 5.38 -31.62 29.89
C GLN A 340 4.74 -30.44 29.14
N GLN A 341 5.47 -29.33 29.03
CA GLN A 341 4.96 -28.10 28.42
C GLN A 341 4.68 -28.27 26.92
N VAL A 342 3.58 -27.68 26.45
CA VAL A 342 3.28 -27.51 25.03
C VAL A 342 3.04 -26.05 24.76
N THR A 343 3.78 -25.51 23.81
CA THR A 343 3.80 -24.08 23.49
C THR A 343 3.74 -23.88 21.99
N CYS A 344 3.61 -22.62 21.56
CA CYS A 344 3.77 -22.24 20.17
C CYS A 344 5.09 -21.46 20.04
N TYR A 345 6.06 -22.04 19.36
CA TYR A 345 7.41 -21.48 19.22
C TYR A 345 7.55 -20.75 17.87
N PRO A 346 8.11 -19.53 17.83
CA PRO A 346 8.15 -18.72 16.61
C PRO A 346 9.31 -19.02 15.67
N PHE A 347 10.12 -20.05 15.93
CA PHE A 347 11.19 -20.49 15.04
C PHE A 347 11.08 -21.99 14.78
N LYS A 348 11.73 -22.46 13.71
CA LYS A 348 11.80 -23.87 13.39
C LYS A 348 12.88 -24.57 14.20
N ASP A 349 12.51 -25.67 14.82
CA ASP A 349 13.37 -26.52 15.64
C ASP A 349 12.94 -28.00 15.52
N VAL A 350 13.82 -28.91 15.92
CA VAL A 350 13.59 -30.36 15.95
C VAL A 350 12.44 -30.71 16.92
N ASN A 351 12.25 -29.90 17.95
CA ASN A 351 11.13 -30.01 18.90
C ASN A 351 9.76 -29.60 18.31
N ASN A 352 9.69 -29.23 17.02
CA ASN A 352 8.43 -28.98 16.34
C ASN A 352 7.86 -30.21 15.61
N TRP A 353 8.57 -31.33 15.60
CA TRP A 353 8.13 -32.54 14.92
C TRP A 353 7.15 -33.36 15.77
N TRP A 354 6.03 -33.73 15.16
CA TRP A 354 4.97 -34.55 15.73
C TRP A 354 4.71 -35.77 14.84
N ILE A 355 4.41 -36.92 15.44
CA ILE A 355 4.09 -38.16 14.73
C ILE A 355 2.58 -38.39 14.83
N VAL A 356 1.94 -38.61 13.68
CA VAL A 356 0.51 -38.92 13.61
C VAL A 356 0.31 -40.42 13.79
N LYS A 357 -0.14 -40.85 14.97
CA LYS A 357 -0.29 -42.26 15.33
C LYS A 357 -1.76 -42.72 15.26
N ASP A 358 -1.98 -43.96 14.82
CA ASP A 358 -3.28 -44.63 14.90
C ASP A 358 -3.50 -45.14 16.35
N PRO A 359 -4.61 -44.76 17.03
CA PRO A 359 -4.93 -45.26 18.36
C PRO A 359 -4.98 -46.80 18.46
N GLY A 360 -5.31 -47.49 17.37
CA GLY A 360 -5.44 -48.95 17.32
C GLY A 360 -4.12 -49.70 17.08
N MET A 361 -3.01 -49.01 16.80
CA MET A 361 -1.72 -49.63 16.50
C MET A 361 -0.62 -49.13 17.43
N GLN A 362 0.30 -50.03 17.81
CA GLN A 362 1.45 -49.66 18.64
C GLN A 362 2.60 -49.04 17.84
N GLN A 363 2.69 -49.32 16.54
CA GLN A 363 3.78 -48.88 15.69
C GLN A 363 3.71 -47.36 15.42
N LEU A 364 4.88 -46.72 15.36
CA LEU A 364 5.06 -45.29 15.06
C LEU A 364 5.52 -45.04 13.61
N VAL A 365 5.58 -46.09 12.81
CA VAL A 365 6.12 -46.10 11.45
C VAL A 365 4.98 -46.16 10.43
N VAL A 366 5.22 -45.60 9.24
CA VAL A 366 4.24 -45.59 8.16
C VAL A 366 4.05 -47.01 7.61
N SER A 367 2.79 -47.41 7.41
CA SER A 367 2.42 -48.68 6.78
C SER A 367 2.80 -48.69 5.29
N ASN A 368 3.07 -49.86 4.73
CA ASN A 368 3.27 -50.03 3.29
C ASN A 368 2.15 -50.91 2.71
N PRO A 369 1.19 -50.37 1.93
CA PRO A 369 1.08 -48.98 1.45
C PRO A 369 0.67 -47.98 2.54
N PRO A 370 1.00 -46.67 2.39
CA PRO A 370 0.64 -45.63 3.37
C PRO A 370 -0.87 -45.51 3.52
N ARG A 371 -1.36 -45.52 4.76
CA ARG A 371 -2.79 -45.31 5.08
C ARG A 371 -3.07 -43.81 5.36
N PRO A 372 -3.73 -43.07 4.44
CA PRO A 372 -3.98 -41.65 4.61
C PRO A 372 -4.98 -41.36 5.73
N VAL A 373 -4.79 -40.23 6.43
CA VAL A 373 -5.74 -39.70 7.40
C VAL A 373 -6.80 -38.87 6.67
N ARG A 374 -8.07 -39.12 6.95
CA ARG A 374 -9.21 -38.43 6.34
C ARG A 374 -9.95 -37.55 7.34
N HIS A 375 -10.83 -36.71 6.83
CA HIS A 375 -11.75 -35.95 7.67
C HIS A 375 -12.53 -36.86 8.65
N GLY A 376 -12.61 -36.45 9.92
CA GLY A 376 -13.34 -37.15 10.97
C GLY A 376 -12.57 -38.31 11.61
N HIS A 377 -11.40 -38.68 11.09
CA HIS A 377 -10.57 -39.71 11.70
C HIS A 377 -10.01 -39.26 13.06
N ILE A 378 -9.84 -40.23 13.96
CA ILE A 378 -9.22 -40.03 15.26
C ILE A 378 -7.74 -40.38 15.15
N VAL A 379 -6.88 -39.53 15.69
CA VAL A 379 -5.43 -39.65 15.71
C VAL A 379 -4.90 -39.40 17.13
N GLN A 380 -3.70 -39.92 17.39
CA GLN A 380 -2.86 -39.55 18.52
C GLN A 380 -1.68 -38.75 17.99
N LEU A 381 -1.44 -37.54 18.51
CA LEU A 381 -0.26 -36.76 18.18
C LEU A 381 0.84 -37.06 19.21
N VAL A 382 1.97 -37.59 18.75
CA VAL A 382 3.11 -37.97 19.59
C VAL A 382 4.25 -37.02 19.33
N HIS A 383 4.84 -36.42 20.36
CA HIS A 383 5.99 -35.54 20.20
C HIS A 383 7.21 -36.34 19.69
N GLY A 384 7.90 -35.84 18.66
CA GLY A 384 8.92 -36.57 17.92
C GLY A 384 10.10 -37.02 18.79
N ILE A 385 10.63 -36.12 19.62
CA ILE A 385 11.80 -36.38 20.47
C ILE A 385 11.39 -37.07 21.78
N THR A 386 10.47 -36.46 22.53
CA THR A 386 10.14 -36.98 23.88
C THR A 386 9.18 -38.16 23.86
N THR A 387 8.59 -38.50 22.71
CA THR A 387 7.62 -39.59 22.51
C THR A 387 6.37 -39.51 23.40
N ARG A 388 6.10 -38.34 23.98
CA ARG A 388 4.92 -38.09 24.82
C ARG A 388 3.70 -37.76 23.96
N TYR A 389 2.51 -38.09 24.46
CA TYR A 389 1.26 -37.85 23.75
C TYR A 389 0.73 -36.44 24.03
N LEU A 390 0.29 -35.74 23.00
CA LEU A 390 -0.46 -34.50 23.14
C LEU A 390 -1.79 -34.77 23.85
N ASN A 391 -2.03 -34.05 24.93
CA ASN A 391 -3.13 -34.24 25.86
C ASN A 391 -3.75 -32.88 26.23
N THR A 392 -5.04 -32.87 26.50
CA THR A 392 -5.72 -31.74 27.14
C THR A 392 -6.66 -32.29 28.19
N HIS A 393 -6.90 -31.51 29.24
CA HIS A 393 -7.62 -31.98 30.41
C HIS A 393 -8.27 -30.79 31.13
N ASP A 394 -9.08 -31.06 32.15
CA ASP A 394 -9.85 -30.02 32.84
C ASP A 394 -9.00 -29.26 33.87
N VAL A 395 -7.89 -28.69 33.40
CA VAL A 395 -7.02 -27.77 34.13
C VAL A 395 -6.99 -26.47 33.37
N ALA A 396 -7.08 -25.35 34.08
CA ALA A 396 -7.11 -24.02 33.45
C ALA A 396 -5.74 -23.63 32.90
N ALA A 397 -5.71 -23.05 31.70
CA ALA A 397 -4.48 -22.60 31.05
C ALA A 397 -3.78 -21.46 31.84
N PRO A 398 -2.45 -21.34 31.74
CA PRO A 398 -1.64 -20.42 32.53
C PRO A 398 -2.00 -18.93 32.34
N LEU A 399 -2.23 -18.48 31.10
CA LEU A 399 -2.61 -17.09 30.81
C LEU A 399 -4.12 -16.96 30.58
N SER A 400 -4.75 -17.99 30.02
CA SER A 400 -6.16 -17.98 29.63
C SER A 400 -7.02 -18.86 30.57
N PRO A 401 -7.46 -18.38 31.74
CA PRO A 401 -8.13 -19.20 32.76
C PRO A 401 -9.43 -19.86 32.29
N HIS A 402 -10.07 -19.33 31.26
CA HIS A 402 -11.31 -19.85 30.68
C HIS A 402 -11.10 -21.03 29.72
N SER A 403 -9.85 -21.29 29.32
CA SER A 403 -9.47 -22.38 28.40
C SER A 403 -8.72 -23.49 29.12
N GLN A 404 -8.69 -24.67 28.52
CA GLN A 404 -8.00 -25.84 29.03
C GLN A 404 -6.49 -25.78 28.73
N GLU A 405 -5.70 -26.25 29.67
CA GLU A 405 -4.26 -26.47 29.52
C GLU A 405 -3.99 -27.63 28.54
N VAL A 406 -3.15 -27.36 27.55
CA VAL A 406 -2.65 -28.38 26.62
C VAL A 406 -1.24 -28.76 27.04
N SER A 407 -1.00 -30.05 27.15
CA SER A 407 0.24 -30.61 27.70
C SER A 407 0.64 -31.89 26.98
N CYS A 408 1.88 -32.31 27.18
CA CYS A 408 2.35 -33.64 26.78
C CYS A 408 2.25 -34.56 28.00
N TYR A 409 1.45 -35.63 27.91
CA TYR A 409 1.14 -36.49 29.04
C TYR A 409 2.38 -37.18 29.60
N ILE A 410 2.61 -37.01 30.91
CA ILE A 410 3.59 -37.75 31.70
C ILE A 410 2.81 -38.62 32.68
N ASP A 411 3.08 -39.92 32.64
CA ASP A 411 2.54 -40.86 33.62
C ASP A 411 3.34 -40.75 34.93
N TYR A 412 2.78 -40.00 35.88
CA TYR A 412 3.31 -39.91 37.24
C TYR A 412 2.78 -41.01 38.17
N ASN A 413 2.11 -42.04 37.64
CA ASN A 413 1.40 -43.05 38.42
C ASN A 413 0.30 -42.45 39.33
N ILE A 414 -0.30 -41.35 38.86
CA ILE A 414 -1.40 -40.61 39.51
C ILE A 414 -2.70 -40.94 38.74
N SER A 415 -3.84 -40.91 39.44
CA SER A 415 -5.19 -41.29 38.99
C SER A 415 -5.78 -40.52 37.78
N MET A 416 -4.99 -39.73 37.04
CA MET A 416 -5.44 -39.05 35.82
C MET A 416 -5.12 -39.90 34.58
N PRO A 417 -6.11 -40.57 33.97
CA PRO A 417 -5.88 -41.33 32.74
C PRO A 417 -5.53 -40.38 31.58
N ALA A 418 -4.67 -40.84 30.68
CA ALA A 418 -4.33 -40.10 29.47
C ALA A 418 -5.56 -39.88 28.58
N GLN A 419 -5.82 -38.63 28.19
CA GLN A 419 -6.84 -38.24 27.22
C GLN A 419 -6.15 -37.70 25.97
N ASN A 420 -5.68 -38.62 25.12
CA ASN A 420 -4.77 -38.30 24.01
C ASN A 420 -5.42 -38.42 22.63
N LEU A 421 -6.75 -38.54 22.55
CA LEU A 421 -7.47 -38.75 21.30
C LEU A 421 -7.94 -37.42 20.70
N TRP A 422 -7.50 -37.17 19.46
CA TRP A 422 -7.84 -35.97 18.71
C TRP A 422 -8.53 -36.35 17.41
N ARG A 423 -9.71 -35.78 17.14
CA ARG A 423 -10.40 -35.89 15.86
C ARG A 423 -9.88 -34.82 14.91
N VAL A 424 -9.51 -35.21 13.70
CA VAL A 424 -9.04 -34.29 12.65
C VAL A 424 -10.22 -33.78 11.84
N GLU A 425 -10.47 -32.48 11.89
CA GLU A 425 -11.46 -31.81 11.05
C GLU A 425 -10.78 -30.97 9.97
N ILE A 426 -11.01 -31.29 8.68
CA ILE A 426 -10.50 -30.49 7.57
C ILE A 426 -11.55 -29.41 7.27
N VAL A 427 -11.16 -28.15 7.38
CA VAL A 427 -12.08 -27.01 7.27
C VAL A 427 -12.29 -26.60 5.82
N ASN A 428 -11.22 -26.56 5.03
CA ASN A 428 -11.26 -26.20 3.61
C ASN A 428 -11.54 -27.42 2.69
N ARG A 429 -12.46 -28.28 3.09
CA ARG A 429 -12.82 -29.49 2.34
C ARG A 429 -13.86 -29.21 1.25
N GLU A 430 -13.72 -29.86 0.11
CA GLU A 430 -14.76 -29.92 -0.93
C GLU A 430 -15.68 -31.13 -0.72
N SER A 431 -15.13 -32.22 -0.15
CA SER A 431 -15.88 -33.44 0.16
C SER A 431 -15.56 -33.98 1.55
N ASP A 432 -16.50 -34.71 2.17
CA ASP A 432 -16.25 -35.38 3.46
C ASP A 432 -15.28 -36.57 3.34
N THR A 433 -14.94 -36.98 2.12
CA THR A 433 -13.92 -38.01 1.85
C THR A 433 -12.51 -37.45 1.69
N ASP A 434 -12.34 -36.13 1.86
CA ASP A 434 -11.06 -35.48 1.62
C ASP A 434 -9.96 -35.99 2.56
N VAL A 435 -8.80 -36.22 1.94
CA VAL A 435 -7.57 -36.65 2.60
C VAL A 435 -6.86 -35.41 3.16
N TRP A 436 -6.24 -35.58 4.33
CA TRP A 436 -5.39 -34.55 4.93
C TRP A 436 -4.12 -34.36 4.10
N LYS A 437 -3.99 -33.20 3.46
CA LYS A 437 -2.87 -32.86 2.57
C LYS A 437 -1.93 -31.84 3.20
N THR A 438 -0.63 -31.99 2.93
CA THR A 438 0.41 -31.04 3.35
C THR A 438 0.28 -29.71 2.63
N ILE A 439 0.53 -28.61 3.34
CA ILE A 439 0.46 -27.20 2.92
C ILE A 439 -0.96 -26.72 2.53
N LEU A 440 -1.79 -27.59 1.97
CA LEU A 440 -3.08 -27.24 1.39
C LEU A 440 -4.22 -27.35 2.40
N SER A 441 -4.24 -28.37 3.27
CA SER A 441 -5.34 -28.58 4.20
C SER A 441 -5.19 -27.70 5.44
N GLU A 442 -6.23 -26.94 5.75
CA GLU A 442 -6.39 -26.29 7.04
C GLU A 442 -7.16 -27.23 7.96
N VAL A 443 -6.50 -27.69 9.02
CA VAL A 443 -7.05 -28.67 9.95
C VAL A 443 -7.29 -28.11 11.33
N ARG A 444 -8.33 -28.63 11.96
CA ARG A 444 -8.66 -28.41 13.36
C ARG A 444 -8.53 -29.73 14.10
N PHE A 445 -7.90 -29.70 15.27
CA PHE A 445 -7.84 -30.84 16.17
C PHE A 445 -8.87 -30.67 17.27
N VAL A 446 -9.88 -31.55 17.27
CA VAL A 446 -10.94 -31.56 18.28
C VAL A 446 -10.68 -32.70 19.25
N HIS A 447 -10.46 -32.36 20.52
CA HIS A 447 -10.25 -33.34 21.56
C HIS A 447 -11.53 -34.16 21.79
N VAL A 448 -11.41 -35.49 21.78
CA VAL A 448 -12.58 -36.38 21.82
C VAL A 448 -13.30 -36.32 23.18
N ASN A 449 -12.55 -36.27 24.28
CA ASN A 449 -13.14 -36.35 25.62
C ASN A 449 -13.77 -35.03 26.08
N THR A 450 -13.12 -33.89 25.82
CA THR A 450 -13.59 -32.58 26.31
C THR A 450 -14.26 -31.74 25.23
N SER A 451 -14.27 -32.18 23.97
CA SER A 451 -14.70 -31.40 22.79
C SER A 451 -13.96 -30.07 22.58
N ALA A 452 -12.85 -29.88 23.28
CA ALA A 452 -12.01 -28.70 23.17
C ALA A 452 -11.20 -28.74 21.86
N VAL A 453 -11.01 -27.57 21.26
CA VAL A 453 -10.26 -27.38 20.02
C VAL A 453 -8.87 -26.86 20.35
N LEU A 454 -7.85 -27.46 19.73
CA LEU A 454 -6.48 -26.99 19.83
C LEU A 454 -6.34 -25.60 19.20
N LYS A 455 -6.00 -24.61 20.02
CA LYS A 455 -5.89 -23.20 19.62
C LYS A 455 -4.57 -22.62 20.09
N ALA A 456 -3.92 -21.82 19.24
CA ALA A 456 -2.88 -20.91 19.71
C ALA A 456 -3.55 -19.69 20.37
N SER A 457 -3.21 -19.42 21.62
CA SER A 457 -3.79 -18.30 22.37
C SER A 457 -3.43 -16.98 21.69
N GLY A 458 -4.44 -16.23 21.27
CA GLY A 458 -4.29 -14.97 20.54
C GLY A 458 -4.23 -13.74 21.44
N VAL A 459 -3.88 -13.90 22.72
CA VAL A 459 -3.75 -12.76 23.63
C VAL A 459 -2.58 -11.90 23.18
N ILE A 460 -2.91 -10.78 22.53
CA ILE A 460 -1.95 -9.81 21.99
C ILE A 460 -1.03 -9.35 23.12
N GLY A 461 0.27 -9.57 22.97
CA GLY A 461 1.31 -9.13 23.91
C GLY A 461 1.57 -10.04 25.12
N ALA A 462 0.88 -11.19 25.25
CA ALA A 462 1.08 -12.10 26.38
C ALA A 462 1.89 -13.35 25.96
N SER A 463 3.19 -13.31 26.22
CA SER A 463 4.04 -14.51 26.23
C SER A 463 3.93 -15.23 27.56
N LEU A 464 4.21 -16.53 27.58
CA LEU A 464 4.40 -17.25 28.84
C LEU A 464 5.51 -16.59 29.69
N PRO A 465 5.46 -16.69 31.03
CA PRO A 465 6.52 -16.17 31.89
C PRO A 465 7.87 -16.87 31.66
N GLU A 466 8.90 -16.52 32.44
CA GLU A 466 10.26 -17.04 32.25
C GLU A 466 10.34 -18.59 32.26
N TRP A 467 9.49 -19.26 33.04
CA TRP A 467 9.42 -20.73 33.09
C TRP A 467 8.97 -21.37 31.75
N GLY A 468 8.29 -20.61 30.90
CA GLY A 468 7.84 -21.01 29.56
C GLY A 468 8.64 -20.33 28.44
N TYR A 469 9.85 -19.82 28.75
CA TYR A 469 10.80 -19.24 27.80
C TYR A 469 10.25 -18.09 26.94
N ARG A 470 9.23 -17.36 27.44
CA ARG A 470 8.53 -16.31 26.67
C ARG A 470 7.94 -16.82 25.34
N GLN A 471 7.61 -18.11 25.27
CA GLN A 471 6.91 -18.70 24.13
C GLN A 471 5.41 -18.41 24.21
N LEU A 472 4.68 -18.65 23.12
CA LEU A 472 3.24 -18.41 23.08
C LEU A 472 2.47 -19.59 23.69
N GLU A 473 1.34 -19.28 24.33
CA GLU A 473 0.47 -20.28 24.96
C GLU A 473 -0.37 -21.05 23.93
N VAL A 474 -0.48 -22.37 24.09
CA VAL A 474 -1.41 -23.23 23.34
C VAL A 474 -2.48 -23.73 24.30
N VAL A 475 -3.74 -23.64 23.91
CA VAL A 475 -4.90 -23.91 24.77
C VAL A 475 -5.93 -24.79 24.08
N GLY A 476 -6.74 -25.49 24.88
CA GLY A 476 -7.95 -26.18 24.45
C GLY A 476 -9.16 -25.31 24.71
N GLU A 477 -9.79 -24.77 23.67
CA GLU A 477 -10.98 -23.92 23.82
C GLU A 477 -12.24 -24.64 23.31
N LYS A 478 -13.37 -24.49 24.01
CA LYS A 478 -14.64 -25.04 23.52
C LYS A 478 -15.03 -24.37 22.20
N LEU A 479 -15.59 -25.16 21.29
CA LEU A 479 -16.00 -24.68 19.97
C LEU A 479 -17.03 -23.55 20.10
N SER A 480 -16.62 -22.32 19.75
CA SER A 480 -17.54 -21.20 19.55
C SER A 480 -18.09 -21.24 18.12
N LYS A 481 -19.30 -20.71 17.88
CA LYS A 481 -19.93 -20.67 16.54
C LYS A 481 -19.25 -19.71 15.56
N GLY A 482 -18.05 -19.21 15.85
CA GLY A 482 -17.28 -18.28 15.02
C GLY A 482 -16.11 -18.95 14.30
N TYR A 483 -15.83 -18.53 13.08
CA TYR A 483 -14.60 -18.91 12.37
C TYR A 483 -13.41 -18.17 12.99
N HIS A 484 -12.52 -18.89 13.67
CA HIS A 484 -11.30 -18.34 14.25
C HIS A 484 -10.05 -18.99 13.64
N GLN A 485 -9.25 -18.21 12.90
CA GLN A 485 -8.00 -18.69 12.28
C GLN A 485 -6.98 -19.22 13.32
N SER A 486 -7.07 -18.80 14.59
CA SER A 486 -6.23 -19.30 15.69
C SER A 486 -6.43 -20.77 16.01
N MET A 487 -7.57 -21.33 15.64
CA MET A 487 -7.93 -22.74 15.87
C MET A 487 -7.51 -23.65 14.71
N LEU A 488 -6.94 -23.07 13.65
CA LEU A 488 -6.56 -23.77 12.43
C LEU A 488 -5.05 -23.99 12.40
N TRP A 489 -4.67 -25.18 11.98
CA TRP A 489 -3.30 -25.63 11.85
C TRP A 489 -3.05 -26.11 10.43
N ASN A 490 -1.83 -25.90 9.94
CA ASN A 490 -1.37 -26.34 8.63
C ASN A 490 -0.10 -27.19 8.82
N VAL A 491 0.01 -28.27 8.03
CA VAL A 491 1.22 -29.09 7.98
C VAL A 491 2.19 -28.46 6.99
N GLU A 492 3.28 -27.88 7.50
CA GLU A 492 4.30 -27.28 6.63
C GLU A 492 5.29 -28.32 6.11
N GLU A 493 5.95 -29.02 7.03
CA GLU A 493 6.95 -30.03 6.72
C GLU A 493 6.40 -31.41 7.04
N HIS A 494 6.67 -32.35 6.15
CA HIS A 494 6.15 -33.71 6.25
C HIS A 494 7.17 -34.72 5.74
N ARG A 495 7.29 -35.84 6.45
CA ARG A 495 8.05 -37.02 6.03
C ARG A 495 7.36 -38.30 6.49
N TYR A 496 7.54 -39.38 5.72
CA TYR A 496 7.12 -40.71 6.15
C TYR A 496 8.18 -41.30 7.07
N GLY A 497 7.86 -41.48 8.34
CA GLY A 497 8.78 -42.10 9.30
C GLY A 497 9.03 -43.56 8.94
N LYS A 498 10.30 -43.93 8.78
CA LYS A 498 10.73 -45.31 8.45
C LYS A 498 11.33 -46.05 9.65
N SER A 499 11.91 -45.32 10.60
CA SER A 499 12.69 -45.88 11.70
C SER A 499 11.82 -46.18 12.93
N GLN A 500 11.96 -47.38 13.52
CA GLN A 500 11.25 -47.76 14.75
C GLN A 500 12.01 -47.32 16.02
N GLU A 501 13.34 -47.37 16.00
CA GLU A 501 14.15 -47.03 17.17
C GLU A 501 14.19 -45.52 17.44
N GLN A 502 14.26 -45.13 18.72
CA GLN A 502 14.27 -43.73 19.10
C GLN A 502 15.54 -43.00 18.63
N LYS A 503 16.71 -43.62 18.78
CA LYS A 503 17.99 -43.00 18.36
C LYS A 503 18.07 -42.79 16.86
N GLU A 504 17.59 -43.74 16.06
CA GLU A 504 17.54 -43.62 14.60
C GLU A 504 16.53 -42.57 14.16
N ARG A 505 15.39 -42.46 14.85
CA ARG A 505 14.41 -41.38 14.62
C ARG A 505 14.97 -40.00 14.93
N GLU A 506 15.73 -39.85 16.01
CA GLU A 506 16.39 -38.58 16.34
C GLU A 506 17.36 -38.19 15.21
N VAL A 507 18.18 -39.13 14.72
CA VAL A 507 19.08 -38.89 13.56
C VAL A 507 18.29 -38.58 12.29
N GLU A 508 17.18 -39.28 12.03
CA GLU A 508 16.30 -39.04 10.90
C GLU A 508 15.72 -37.62 10.95
N LEU A 509 15.24 -37.17 12.11
CA LEU A 509 14.71 -35.81 12.34
C LEU A 509 15.75 -34.71 12.12
N HIS A 510 17.03 -34.99 12.37
CA HIS A 510 18.13 -34.07 12.08
C HIS A 510 18.53 -34.03 10.60
N SER A 511 18.10 -34.99 9.78
CA SER A 511 18.45 -35.05 8.35
C SER A 511 17.52 -34.19 7.46
N PRO A 512 18.07 -33.56 6.40
CA PRO A 512 17.29 -32.72 5.50
C PRO A 512 16.37 -33.55 4.58
N THR A 513 15.16 -33.06 4.34
CA THR A 513 14.21 -33.60 3.37
C THR A 513 14.71 -33.34 1.94
N GLN A 514 14.84 -34.38 1.12
CA GLN A 514 15.17 -34.29 -0.31
C GLN A 514 14.26 -35.23 -1.11
N MET A 515 13.30 -34.69 -1.87
CA MET A 515 12.79 -35.25 -3.14
C MET A 515 12.19 -34.10 -3.97
N ASP A 516 11.76 -34.34 -5.21
CA ASP A 516 11.33 -33.27 -6.14
C ASP A 516 9.84 -33.34 -6.50
N ILE A 517 9.03 -32.38 -6.03
CA ILE A 517 7.72 -32.02 -6.61
C ILE A 517 7.45 -30.52 -6.35
N SER A 518 7.23 -29.74 -7.41
CA SER A 518 6.83 -28.33 -7.33
C SER A 518 5.31 -28.16 -7.41
N LYS A 519 4.72 -27.32 -6.56
CA LYS A 519 3.30 -26.91 -6.64
C LYS A 519 3.18 -25.48 -7.19
N ASN A 520 2.28 -25.28 -8.14
CA ASN A 520 1.97 -23.95 -8.69
C ASN A 520 0.65 -23.43 -8.11
N LEU A 521 0.71 -22.37 -7.31
CA LEU A 521 -0.48 -21.61 -6.92
C LEU A 521 -0.99 -20.75 -8.08
N SER A 522 -2.31 -20.57 -8.17
CA SER A 522 -2.91 -19.67 -9.16
C SER A 522 -2.58 -18.20 -8.84
N PHE A 523 -2.48 -17.38 -9.89
CA PHE A 523 -2.26 -15.94 -9.73
C PHE A 523 -3.35 -15.29 -8.88
N MET A 524 -4.62 -15.64 -9.09
CA MET A 524 -5.73 -15.02 -8.36
C MET A 524 -5.64 -15.28 -6.85
N ALA A 525 -5.26 -16.51 -6.44
CA ALA A 525 -5.05 -16.82 -5.02
C ALA A 525 -3.92 -15.98 -4.42
N LYS A 526 -2.77 -15.89 -5.11
CA LYS A 526 -1.65 -15.04 -4.68
C LYS A 526 -2.05 -13.56 -4.61
N PHE A 527 -2.78 -13.08 -5.60
CA PHE A 527 -3.28 -11.71 -5.65
C PHE A 527 -4.21 -11.40 -4.49
N THR A 528 -5.25 -12.21 -4.26
CA THR A 528 -6.23 -11.97 -3.19
C THR A 528 -5.58 -12.00 -1.82
N GLU A 529 -4.64 -12.92 -1.60
CA GLU A 529 -3.90 -13.00 -0.36
C GLU A 529 -3.04 -11.76 -0.14
N LEU A 530 -2.24 -11.36 -1.14
CA LEU A 530 -1.41 -10.17 -1.08
C LEU A 530 -2.24 -8.91 -0.83
N GLN A 531 -3.34 -8.71 -1.56
CA GLN A 531 -4.25 -7.58 -1.37
C GLN A 531 -4.79 -7.52 0.06
N TRP A 532 -5.26 -8.66 0.57
CA TRP A 532 -5.79 -8.73 1.93
C TRP A 532 -4.72 -8.37 2.96
N LYS A 533 -3.48 -8.85 2.78
CA LYS A 533 -2.37 -8.51 3.68
C LYS A 533 -2.02 -7.03 3.62
N ILE A 534 -1.92 -6.42 2.44
CA ILE A 534 -1.66 -4.97 2.28
C ILE A 534 -2.73 -4.13 3.01
N LEU A 535 -4.00 -4.54 2.97
CA LEU A 535 -5.10 -3.79 3.60
C LEU A 535 -5.24 -4.04 5.12
N THR A 536 -4.81 -5.20 5.63
CA THR A 536 -5.03 -5.61 7.03
C THR A 536 -3.78 -5.63 7.90
N LEU A 537 -2.60 -5.45 7.30
CA LEU A 537 -1.38 -5.21 8.04
C LEU A 537 -1.47 -3.84 8.70
N LYS A 538 -1.58 -3.84 10.02
CA LYS A 538 -1.37 -2.66 10.85
C LYS A 538 0.01 -2.83 11.47
N ASN A 539 0.96 -1.99 11.09
CA ASN A 539 2.19 -1.85 11.85
C ASN A 539 1.85 -1.17 13.17
N GLU A 540 2.55 -1.51 14.25
CA GLU A 540 2.45 -0.77 15.51
C GLU A 540 2.88 0.67 15.21
N ASP A 541 1.94 1.60 15.26
CA ASP A 541 2.16 3.01 14.95
C ASP A 541 3.09 3.62 16.00
N THR A 542 4.40 3.52 15.79
CA THR A 542 5.34 4.37 16.52
C THR A 542 5.15 5.78 16.01
N GLU A 543 4.60 6.67 16.85
CA GLU A 543 4.45 8.09 16.52
C GLU A 543 5.81 8.66 16.05
N HIS A 544 5.87 9.06 14.78
CA HIS A 544 7.07 9.63 14.21
C HIS A 544 7.14 11.12 14.53
N LYS A 545 8.31 11.66 14.88
CA LYS A 545 8.48 13.08 15.28
C LYS A 545 7.91 14.09 14.27
N TYR A 546 7.94 13.77 12.98
CA TYR A 546 7.45 14.62 11.89
C TYR A 546 6.03 14.25 11.41
N SER A 547 5.30 13.41 12.15
CA SER A 547 3.89 13.15 11.86
C SER A 547 3.09 14.43 12.08
N SER A 548 2.03 14.60 11.29
CA SER A 548 1.21 15.81 11.22
C SER A 548 -0.27 15.45 11.18
N SER A 549 -1.14 16.29 11.73
CA SER A 549 -2.58 16.13 11.58
C SER A 549 -3.07 16.76 10.26
N ALA A 550 -4.24 16.34 9.80
CA ALA A 550 -4.84 16.89 8.58
C ALA A 550 -5.14 18.40 8.68
N LEU A 551 -5.39 18.94 9.89
CA LEU A 551 -5.65 20.36 10.08
C LEU A 551 -4.38 21.21 9.92
N ASP A 552 -3.24 20.68 10.36
CA ASP A 552 -1.94 21.37 10.28
C ASP A 552 -1.52 21.63 8.82
N TRP A 553 -2.06 20.88 7.87
CA TRP A 553 -1.77 21.03 6.45
C TRP A 553 -2.38 22.29 5.86
N ILE A 554 -3.56 22.73 6.31
CA ILE A 554 -4.20 23.94 5.79
C ILE A 554 -3.31 25.14 6.09
N THR A 555 -2.87 25.27 7.34
CA THR A 555 -2.06 26.39 7.80
C THR A 555 -0.58 26.21 7.47
N MET A 556 -0.13 25.02 7.06
CA MET A 556 1.29 24.68 6.90
C MET A 556 2.06 24.91 8.21
N ASP A 557 1.52 24.38 9.31
CA ASP A 557 2.15 24.50 10.64
C ASP A 557 3.24 23.45 10.85
N THR A 558 3.24 22.37 10.06
CA THR A 558 4.26 21.32 10.11
C THR A 558 5.21 21.38 8.91
N ASN A 559 6.45 20.98 9.12
CA ASN A 559 7.45 20.80 8.08
C ASN A 559 8.21 19.48 8.29
N ILE A 560 8.76 18.91 7.23
CA ILE A 560 9.54 17.66 7.32
C ILE A 560 10.97 17.94 6.91
N ALA A 561 11.92 17.57 7.76
CA ALA A 561 13.34 17.64 7.42
C ALA A 561 13.73 16.41 6.59
N TYR A 562 14.19 16.65 5.36
CA TYR A 562 14.48 15.61 4.38
C TYR A 562 15.92 15.14 4.46
N TRP A 563 16.84 16.09 4.65
CA TRP A 563 18.27 15.80 4.71
C TRP A 563 19.01 16.94 5.43
N LEU A 564 20.08 16.59 6.12
CA LEU A 564 21.02 17.52 6.74
C LEU A 564 22.44 17.04 6.44
N HIS A 565 23.27 17.93 5.89
CA HIS A 565 24.67 17.66 5.61
C HIS A 565 25.48 17.63 6.92
N PRO A 566 26.32 16.61 7.15
CA PRO A 566 27.03 16.44 8.41
C PRO A 566 28.03 17.56 8.73
N THR A 567 28.71 18.13 7.72
CA THR A 567 29.73 19.17 7.90
C THR A 567 29.26 20.60 7.54
N SER A 568 28.72 20.82 6.34
CA SER A 568 28.32 22.15 5.86
C SER A 568 27.06 22.74 6.51
N GLY A 569 26.22 21.93 7.17
CA GLY A 569 24.92 22.37 7.68
C GLY A 569 23.86 22.66 6.61
N ALA A 570 24.14 22.33 5.34
CA ALA A 570 23.14 22.39 4.28
C ALA A 570 21.97 21.45 4.61
N GLN A 571 20.74 21.91 4.41
CA GLN A 571 19.55 21.13 4.77
C GLN A 571 18.47 21.25 3.71
N ILE A 572 17.68 20.19 3.59
CA ILE A 572 16.54 20.12 2.69
C ILE A 572 15.29 19.90 3.53
N HIS A 573 14.27 20.72 3.31
CA HIS A 573 12.99 20.58 3.99
C HIS A 573 11.84 20.54 2.99
N LEU A 574 10.82 19.75 3.33
CA LEU A 574 9.53 19.84 2.70
C LEU A 574 8.76 21.03 3.30
N LEU A 575 8.82 22.16 2.60
CA LEU A 575 8.11 23.39 2.91
C LEU A 575 7.49 23.92 1.62
N GLY A 576 6.23 24.34 1.70
CA GLY A 576 5.54 24.95 0.58
C GLY A 576 5.84 26.44 0.43
N ASN A 577 5.40 27.03 -0.69
CA ASN A 577 5.41 28.47 -0.84
C ASN A 577 4.26 29.07 -0.01
N VAL A 578 4.60 29.76 1.09
CA VAL A 578 3.61 30.32 2.05
C VAL A 578 2.56 31.17 1.36
N VAL A 579 2.96 31.98 0.37
CA VAL A 579 2.05 32.88 -0.35
C VAL A 579 1.10 32.09 -1.23
N THR A 580 1.61 31.11 -1.99
CA THR A 580 0.76 30.21 -2.79
C THR A 580 -0.21 29.43 -1.89
N TRP A 581 0.26 28.91 -0.76
CA TRP A 581 -0.53 28.11 0.18
C TRP A 581 -1.65 28.93 0.85
N ALA A 582 -1.32 30.12 1.35
CA ALA A 582 -2.32 31.02 1.92
C ALA A 582 -3.34 31.47 0.86
N SER A 583 -2.87 31.75 -0.35
CA SER A 583 -3.73 32.16 -1.47
C SER A 583 -4.63 31.01 -1.95
N ALA A 584 -4.16 29.77 -1.93
CA ALA A 584 -4.93 28.57 -2.24
C ALA A 584 -6.12 28.41 -1.28
N ASN A 585 -5.87 28.56 0.02
CA ASN A 585 -6.94 28.52 1.03
C ASN A 585 -7.91 29.70 0.90
N ALA A 586 -7.38 30.92 0.67
CA ALA A 586 -8.22 32.09 0.46
C ALA A 586 -9.09 31.94 -0.80
N ALA A 587 -8.54 31.41 -1.90
CA ALA A 587 -9.28 31.14 -3.12
C ALA A 587 -10.37 30.07 -2.90
N ALA A 588 -10.07 29.00 -2.17
CA ALA A 588 -11.07 28.00 -1.81
C ALA A 588 -12.21 28.60 -0.98
N LEU A 589 -11.90 29.43 0.02
CA LEU A 589 -12.91 30.14 0.82
C LEU A 589 -13.74 31.09 -0.04
N VAL A 590 -13.12 31.94 -0.85
CA VAL A 590 -13.83 32.86 -1.75
C VAL A 590 -14.70 32.10 -2.75
N TYR A 591 -14.19 31.00 -3.32
CA TYR A 591 -14.97 30.14 -4.22
C TYR A 591 -16.22 29.59 -3.54
N THR A 592 -16.09 29.04 -2.32
CA THR A 592 -17.24 28.50 -1.58
C THR A 592 -18.26 29.59 -1.22
N CYS A 593 -17.81 30.74 -0.72
CA CYS A 593 -18.68 31.88 -0.39
C CYS A 593 -19.43 32.41 -1.62
N LEU A 594 -18.73 32.62 -2.75
CA LEU A 594 -19.35 33.07 -3.99
C LEU A 594 -20.31 32.02 -4.56
N SER A 595 -19.95 30.73 -4.50
CA SER A 595 -20.81 29.64 -4.95
C SER A 595 -22.10 29.58 -4.13
N LEU A 596 -22.01 29.65 -2.79
CA LEU A 596 -23.18 29.70 -1.91
C LEU A 596 -24.03 30.94 -2.18
N TRP A 597 -23.40 32.10 -2.36
CA TRP A 597 -24.08 33.35 -2.70
C TRP A 597 -24.86 33.23 -4.01
N TYR A 598 -24.22 32.76 -5.09
CA TYR A 598 -24.86 32.56 -6.38
C TYR A 598 -25.98 31.51 -6.31
N LEU A 599 -25.79 30.41 -5.59
CA LEU A 599 -26.83 29.39 -5.39
C LEU A 599 -28.07 29.96 -4.69
N ILE A 600 -27.89 30.72 -3.61
CA ILE A 600 -29.00 31.33 -2.86
C ILE A 600 -29.75 32.33 -3.75
N ARG A 601 -29.04 33.18 -4.51
CA ARG A 601 -29.68 34.17 -5.38
C ARG A 601 -30.36 33.56 -6.59
N ARG A 602 -29.77 32.52 -7.21
CA ARG A 602 -30.40 31.75 -8.28
C ARG A 602 -31.67 31.03 -7.79
N ARG A 603 -31.69 30.50 -6.56
CA ARG A 603 -32.94 29.97 -5.95
C ARG A 603 -34.03 31.04 -5.78
N ARG A 604 -33.63 32.30 -5.59
CA ARG A 604 -34.54 33.47 -5.56
C ARG A 604 -34.84 34.04 -6.96
N LYS A 605 -34.44 33.34 -8.04
CA LYS A 605 -34.58 33.77 -9.44
C LYS A 605 -33.84 35.07 -9.78
N ILE A 606 -32.78 35.40 -9.04
CA ILE A 606 -31.89 36.52 -9.35
C ILE A 606 -30.60 35.96 -9.96
N TYR A 607 -30.39 36.25 -11.24
CA TYR A 607 -29.24 35.75 -12.01
C TYR A 607 -28.16 36.83 -12.12
N ASP A 608 -27.13 36.74 -11.28
CA ASP A 608 -26.02 37.71 -11.25
C ASP A 608 -25.03 37.54 -12.41
N ILE A 609 -24.85 36.31 -12.88
CA ILE A 609 -23.95 35.95 -13.98
C ILE A 609 -24.72 35.20 -15.08
N PRO A 610 -24.28 35.32 -16.35
CA PRO A 610 -24.84 34.55 -17.46
C PRO A 610 -24.83 33.05 -17.21
N GLU A 611 -25.72 32.31 -17.88
CA GLU A 611 -25.84 30.87 -17.67
C GLU A 611 -24.57 30.11 -18.08
N ASP A 612 -23.92 30.52 -19.17
CA ASP A 612 -22.67 29.90 -19.63
C ASP A 612 -21.55 30.07 -18.60
N ALA A 613 -21.41 31.27 -18.03
CA ALA A 613 -20.43 31.58 -16.99
C ALA A 613 -20.71 30.78 -15.71
N TRP A 614 -21.99 30.53 -15.40
CA TRP A 614 -22.37 29.69 -14.27
C TRP A 614 -22.03 28.21 -14.49
N GLN A 615 -22.30 27.66 -15.67
CA GLN A 615 -21.91 26.29 -16.00
C GLN A 615 -20.40 26.11 -15.96
N LEU A 616 -19.65 27.09 -16.47
CA LEU A 616 -18.19 27.14 -16.37
C LEU A 616 -17.74 27.08 -14.91
N TRP A 617 -18.29 27.98 -14.07
CA TRP A 617 -17.97 28.07 -12.64
C TRP A 617 -18.25 26.75 -11.90
N VAL A 618 -19.41 26.13 -12.14
CA VAL A 618 -19.78 24.84 -11.53
C VAL A 618 -18.87 23.71 -12.00
N SER A 619 -18.55 23.64 -13.30
CA SER A 619 -17.67 22.61 -13.85
C SER A 619 -16.23 22.72 -13.28
N ALA A 620 -15.71 23.95 -13.20
CA ALA A 620 -14.42 24.26 -12.63
C ALA A 620 -14.36 23.91 -11.14
N GLY A 621 -15.42 24.19 -10.39
CA GLY A 621 -15.58 23.78 -9.00
C GLY A 621 -15.67 22.27 -8.81
N GLY A 622 -16.43 21.59 -9.66
CA GLY A 622 -16.55 20.13 -9.62
C GLY A 622 -15.19 19.43 -9.75
N VAL A 623 -14.32 19.96 -10.61
CA VAL A 623 -12.95 19.44 -10.80
C VAL A 623 -12.01 19.91 -9.69
N CYS A 624 -11.86 21.21 -9.47
CA CYS A 624 -10.83 21.74 -8.56
C CYS A 624 -11.25 21.67 -7.09
N ALA A 625 -12.43 22.19 -6.72
CA ALA A 625 -12.90 22.11 -5.33
C ALA A 625 -13.29 20.67 -4.94
N GLY A 626 -13.91 19.92 -5.87
CA GLY A 626 -14.17 18.48 -5.70
C GLY A 626 -12.87 17.68 -5.57
N GLY A 627 -11.87 17.97 -6.41
CA GLY A 627 -10.52 17.37 -6.36
C GLY A 627 -9.82 17.60 -5.03
N TRP A 628 -9.89 18.82 -4.50
CA TRP A 628 -9.39 19.11 -3.16
C TRP A 628 -10.15 18.30 -2.09
N ALA A 629 -11.48 18.31 -2.11
CA ALA A 629 -12.30 17.66 -1.09
C ALA A 629 -12.04 16.14 -1.02
N VAL A 630 -12.03 15.44 -2.16
CA VAL A 630 -11.82 13.98 -2.18
C VAL A 630 -10.39 13.59 -1.79
N ASN A 631 -9.39 14.45 -2.03
CA ASN A 631 -8.01 14.19 -1.64
C ASN A 631 -7.65 14.76 -0.26
N TYR A 632 -8.59 15.36 0.48
CA TYR A 632 -8.35 15.93 1.80
C TYR A 632 -9.23 15.33 2.88
N LEU A 633 -10.54 15.25 2.66
CA LEU A 633 -11.51 14.82 3.67
C LEU A 633 -11.32 13.37 4.17
N PRO A 634 -10.92 12.39 3.34
CA PRO A 634 -10.74 11.02 3.82
C PRO A 634 -9.70 10.90 4.94
N PHE A 635 -8.70 11.77 4.99
CA PHE A 635 -7.63 11.73 6.00
C PHE A 635 -8.12 11.96 7.43
N PHE A 636 -9.28 12.60 7.63
CA PHE A 636 -9.88 12.75 8.95
C PHE A 636 -10.46 11.43 9.51
N LEU A 637 -10.74 10.46 8.63
CA LEU A 637 -11.29 9.16 8.99
C LEU A 637 -10.22 8.07 9.08
N MET A 638 -8.96 8.40 8.77
CA MET A 638 -7.87 7.43 8.72
C MET A 638 -7.08 7.43 10.03
N GLU A 639 -7.11 6.30 10.73
CA GLU A 639 -6.23 6.00 11.88
C GLU A 639 -4.88 5.49 11.36
N LYS A 640 -4.07 6.36 10.76
CA LYS A 640 -2.70 6.06 10.32
C LYS A 640 -1.78 7.23 10.67
N THR A 641 -0.48 6.98 10.72
CA THR A 641 0.51 8.06 10.78
C THR A 641 0.48 8.88 9.47
N LEU A 642 0.22 10.17 9.60
CA LEU A 642 0.05 11.08 8.45
C LEU A 642 1.21 12.08 8.37
N PHE A 643 1.52 12.50 7.14
CA PHE A 643 2.61 13.42 6.82
C PHE A 643 2.16 14.48 5.82
N LEU A 644 2.79 15.66 5.83
CA LEU A 644 2.46 16.80 4.96
C LEU A 644 2.37 16.44 3.46
N TYR A 645 3.19 15.51 2.98
CA TYR A 645 3.19 15.13 1.56
C TYR A 645 1.90 14.45 1.10
N HIS A 646 1.10 13.90 2.02
CA HIS A 646 -0.23 13.36 1.72
C HIS A 646 -1.21 14.42 1.23
N TYR A 647 -1.00 15.69 1.62
CA TYR A 647 -1.84 16.80 1.22
C TYR A 647 -1.56 17.32 -0.21
N LEU A 648 -0.41 16.97 -0.79
CA LEU A 648 0.05 17.60 -2.04
C LEU A 648 -0.86 17.36 -3.25
N PRO A 649 -1.50 16.18 -3.44
CA PRO A 649 -2.54 16.03 -4.44
C PRO A 649 -3.70 17.02 -4.24
N ALA A 650 -4.18 17.19 -3.01
CA ALA A 650 -5.24 18.15 -2.70
C ALA A 650 -4.80 19.61 -2.93
N LEU A 651 -3.57 19.95 -2.53
CA LEU A 651 -2.96 21.26 -2.77
C LEU A 651 -2.89 21.57 -4.27
N THR A 652 -2.53 20.60 -5.12
CA THR A 652 -2.45 20.85 -6.57
C THR A 652 -3.79 21.29 -7.14
N PHE A 653 -4.90 20.68 -6.72
CA PHE A 653 -6.24 21.11 -7.12
C PHE A 653 -6.63 22.49 -6.56
N GLN A 654 -6.21 22.84 -5.34
CA GLN A 654 -6.41 24.20 -4.83
C GLN A 654 -5.59 25.24 -5.59
N ILE A 655 -4.36 24.91 -6.00
CA ILE A 655 -3.53 25.82 -6.81
C ILE A 655 -4.21 26.09 -8.16
N LEU A 656 -4.79 25.07 -8.80
CA LEU A 656 -5.57 25.25 -10.03
C LEU A 656 -6.80 26.16 -9.83
N LEU A 657 -7.37 26.20 -8.62
CA LEU A 657 -8.52 27.04 -8.30
C LEU A 657 -8.17 28.54 -8.21
N ILE A 658 -6.92 28.90 -7.89
CA ILE A 658 -6.54 30.31 -7.69
C ILE A 658 -6.79 31.15 -8.96
N PRO A 659 -6.26 30.80 -10.14
CA PRO A 659 -6.47 31.62 -11.34
C PRO A 659 -7.93 31.64 -11.80
N ILE A 660 -8.69 30.57 -11.54
CA ILE A 660 -10.13 30.52 -11.83
C ILE A 660 -10.88 31.58 -11.03
N VAL A 661 -10.62 31.66 -9.72
CA VAL A 661 -11.25 32.66 -8.84
C VAL A 661 -10.78 34.07 -9.21
N LEU A 662 -9.49 34.27 -9.48
CA LEU A 662 -8.96 35.57 -9.88
C LEU A 662 -9.56 36.06 -11.19
N GLN A 663 -9.67 35.20 -12.21
CA GLN A 663 -10.30 35.56 -13.48
C GLN A 663 -11.78 35.91 -13.26
N HIS A 664 -12.52 35.10 -12.50
CA HIS A 664 -13.93 35.37 -12.22
C HIS A 664 -14.18 36.69 -11.49
N LEU A 665 -13.32 37.03 -10.52
CA LEU A 665 -13.36 38.32 -9.82
C LEU A 665 -13.07 39.49 -10.77
N GLY A 666 -12.07 39.34 -11.63
CA GLY A 666 -11.71 40.35 -12.63
C GLY A 666 -12.80 40.59 -13.67
N ASP A 667 -13.46 39.53 -14.13
CA ASP A 667 -14.48 39.60 -15.19
C ASP A 667 -15.81 40.14 -14.67
N HIS A 668 -16.25 39.73 -13.48
CA HIS A 668 -17.60 40.04 -12.97
C HIS A 668 -17.66 41.09 -11.86
N LEU A 669 -16.60 41.24 -11.05
CA LEU A 669 -16.57 42.18 -9.93
C LEU A 669 -15.92 43.51 -10.32
N CYS A 670 -14.87 43.47 -11.15
CA CYS A 670 -14.16 44.68 -11.60
C CYS A 670 -14.84 45.33 -12.82
N ARG A 671 -15.79 46.24 -12.60
CA ARG A 671 -16.55 46.89 -13.71
C ARG A 671 -15.85 48.08 -14.37
N SER A 672 -15.05 48.85 -13.63
CA SER A 672 -14.37 50.05 -14.17
C SER A 672 -12.98 49.73 -14.72
N VAL A 673 -12.53 50.47 -15.74
CA VAL A 673 -11.19 50.31 -16.35
C VAL A 673 -10.08 50.51 -15.31
N LEU A 674 -10.24 51.51 -14.43
CA LEU A 674 -9.30 51.75 -13.34
C LEU A 674 -9.21 50.54 -12.40
N LEU A 675 -10.36 49.98 -12.00
CA LEU A 675 -10.40 48.82 -11.09
C LEU A 675 -9.79 47.57 -11.75
N LYS A 676 -10.02 47.35 -13.05
CA LYS A 676 -9.38 46.27 -13.81
C LYS A 676 -7.85 46.44 -13.91
N SER A 677 -7.38 47.66 -14.15
CA SER A 677 -5.95 47.97 -14.21
C SER A 677 -5.29 47.80 -12.84
N MET A 678 -5.93 48.28 -11.77
CA MET A 678 -5.45 48.10 -10.40
C MET A 678 -5.44 46.62 -10.01
N PHE A 679 -6.49 45.87 -10.33
CA PHE A 679 -6.56 44.44 -10.05
C PHE A 679 -5.46 43.66 -10.79
N SER A 680 -5.22 43.98 -12.06
CA SER A 680 -4.14 43.38 -12.85
C SER A 680 -2.76 43.71 -12.26
N ALA A 681 -2.54 44.96 -11.83
CA ALA A 681 -1.29 45.36 -11.16
C ALA A 681 -1.09 44.61 -9.83
N LEU A 682 -2.16 44.41 -9.05
CA LEU A 682 -2.13 43.62 -7.82
C LEU A 682 -1.81 42.14 -8.08
N ILE A 683 -2.34 41.55 -9.15
CA ILE A 683 -2.01 40.18 -9.55
C ILE A 683 -0.52 40.07 -9.89
N VAL A 684 0.04 41.01 -10.65
CA VAL A 684 1.48 41.02 -11.00
C VAL A 684 2.35 41.21 -9.75
N ALA A 685 1.95 42.09 -8.83
CA ALA A 685 2.63 42.26 -7.55
C ALA A 685 2.59 40.98 -6.70
N TRP A 686 1.44 40.29 -6.69
CA TRP A 686 1.27 39.02 -5.99
C TRP A 686 2.14 37.91 -6.59
N PHE A 687 2.21 37.76 -7.91
CA PHE A 687 3.14 36.82 -8.56
C PHE A 687 4.60 37.14 -8.28
N SER A 688 4.97 38.43 -8.22
CA SER A 688 6.32 38.85 -7.80
C SER A 688 6.61 38.43 -6.36
N SER A 689 5.63 38.50 -5.46
CA SER A 689 5.74 38.00 -4.08
C SER A 689 5.93 36.47 -4.05
N VAL A 690 5.16 35.72 -4.83
CA VAL A 690 5.34 34.26 -4.97
C VAL A 690 6.76 33.92 -5.42
N TYR A 691 7.29 34.61 -6.43
CA TYR A 691 8.65 34.43 -6.91
C TYR A 691 9.72 34.80 -5.87
N PHE A 692 9.51 35.88 -5.12
CA PHE A 692 10.39 36.27 -4.03
C PHE A 692 10.45 35.21 -2.92
N VAL A 693 9.31 34.64 -2.53
CA VAL A 693 9.25 33.54 -1.55
C VAL A 693 9.92 32.28 -2.09
N TYR A 694 9.70 31.94 -3.36
CA TYR A 694 10.43 30.86 -4.03
C TYR A 694 11.95 31.05 -3.94
N CYS A 695 12.45 32.23 -4.27
CA CYS A 695 13.89 32.54 -4.19
C CYS A 695 14.42 32.44 -2.75
N THR A 696 13.65 32.93 -1.78
CA THR A 696 14.00 32.92 -0.35
C THR A 696 14.15 31.49 0.19
N PHE A 697 13.23 30.59 -0.17
CA PHE A 697 13.25 29.20 0.30
C PHE A 697 13.98 28.23 -0.65
N SER A 698 14.47 28.71 -1.80
CA SER A 698 15.24 27.93 -2.76
C SER A 698 16.45 27.21 -2.13
N PRO A 699 17.27 27.84 -1.25
CA PRO A 699 18.39 27.15 -0.62
C PRO A 699 17.98 25.93 0.21
N VAL A 700 16.79 25.97 0.84
CA VAL A 700 16.22 24.87 1.63
C VAL A 700 15.47 23.84 0.76
N THR A 701 15.11 24.23 -0.47
CA THR A 701 14.47 23.33 -1.46
C THR A 701 15.52 22.50 -2.20
N TYR A 702 16.61 23.13 -2.63
CA TYR A 702 17.69 22.46 -3.36
C TYR A 702 18.83 21.96 -2.45
N GLY A 703 18.95 22.50 -1.24
CA GLY A 703 20.04 22.21 -0.31
C GLY A 703 21.35 22.95 -0.64
N GLN A 704 21.30 23.97 -1.51
CA GLN A 704 22.43 24.83 -1.91
C GLN A 704 21.96 26.26 -2.20
N PRO A 705 22.74 27.29 -1.81
CA PRO A 705 23.96 27.23 -0.99
C PRO A 705 23.67 26.84 0.47
N ALA A 706 24.72 26.46 1.22
CA ALA A 706 24.60 26.24 2.67
C ALA A 706 24.38 27.59 3.37
N LEU A 707 23.42 27.64 4.28
CA LEU A 707 23.03 28.87 5.00
C LEU A 707 23.68 28.93 6.38
N SER A 708 23.99 30.14 6.83
CA SER A 708 24.46 30.43 8.18
C SER A 708 23.36 30.23 9.22
N VAL A 709 23.74 30.08 10.50
CA VAL A 709 22.78 29.91 11.60
C VAL A 709 21.81 31.11 11.72
N THR A 710 22.27 32.32 11.41
CA THR A 710 21.43 33.54 11.41
C THR A 710 20.40 33.49 10.28
N GLU A 711 20.84 33.18 9.05
CA GLU A 711 19.93 33.07 7.90
C GLU A 711 18.90 31.96 8.10
N LEU A 712 19.28 30.84 8.72
CA LEU A 712 18.35 29.76 9.06
C LEU A 712 17.31 30.15 10.11
N LYS A 713 17.66 31.05 11.04
CA LYS A 713 16.70 31.63 11.98
C LYS A 713 15.76 32.59 11.26
N ASP A 714 16.28 33.39 10.31
CA ASP A 714 15.49 34.34 9.54
C ASP A 714 14.48 33.63 8.60
N LEU A 715 14.78 32.41 8.15
CA LEU A 715 13.86 31.56 7.39
C LEU A 715 12.75 30.92 8.23
N ARG A 716 12.84 30.99 9.57
CA ARG A 716 11.81 30.44 10.47
C ARG A 716 10.67 31.45 10.64
N TRP A 717 9.85 31.59 9.60
CA TRP A 717 8.70 32.52 9.62
C TRP A 717 7.56 32.07 10.53
N LYS A 718 7.52 30.77 10.88
CA LYS A 718 6.62 30.21 11.89
C LYS A 718 7.40 29.48 12.96
N ASP A 719 6.99 29.68 14.21
CA ASP A 719 7.59 28.98 15.36
C ASP A 719 7.39 27.46 15.29
N SER A 720 6.30 27.01 14.67
CA SER A 720 6.01 25.59 14.50
C SER A 720 6.97 24.88 13.53
N TRP A 721 7.69 25.62 12.68
CA TRP A 721 8.66 25.03 11.75
C TRP A 721 9.94 24.61 12.48
N ASN A 722 10.18 23.31 12.46
CA ASN A 722 11.38 22.67 12.99
C ASN A 722 12.52 22.73 11.97
N ILE A 723 13.05 23.93 11.74
CA ILE A 723 14.30 24.13 11.00
C ILE A 723 15.46 23.69 11.90
N LEU A 724 16.35 22.83 11.40
CA LEU A 724 17.42 22.26 12.22
C LEU A 724 18.53 23.30 12.39
N ILE A 725 18.64 23.86 13.59
CA ILE A 725 19.71 24.78 13.95
C ILE A 725 20.71 24.00 14.82
N ARG A 726 21.94 23.81 14.31
CA ARG A 726 23.02 23.20 15.10
C ARG A 726 23.41 24.18 16.21
N LYS A 727 23.31 23.76 17.47
CA LYS A 727 23.98 24.48 18.57
C LYS A 727 25.49 24.35 18.32
N GLN A 728 26.17 25.50 18.27
CA GLN A 728 27.63 25.57 18.17
C GLN A 728 28.29 24.89 19.36
#